data_AF-A0AAQ5Z0W9-F1
#
_entry.id   AF-A0AAQ5Z0W9-F1
#
_cell.length_a   1.000
_cell.length_b   1.000
_cell.length_c   1.000
_cell.angle_alpha   90.00
_cell.angle_beta   90.00
_cell.angle_gamma   90.00
#
_symmetry.space_group_name_H-M   'P 1'
#
loop_
_entity.id
_entity.type
_entity.pdbx_description
1 polymer ?
#
loop_
_entity_poly.entity_id
_entity_poly.type
_entity_poly.pdbx_seq_one_letter_code
_entity_poly.pdbx_strand_id
1 'polypeptide(L)'
;MATVRKKVDNRIRVQIENGVALQHRTMFVVVGDRGRDQVVILHHMLSKAAVRARPSVLWCYKKDLGFSSNRKKRMRQLQKKIKTGTLNLNQDDPFELFIAATNIRYCYYNETHKILGNTYGMCVLQDFEALTPNLLARTVETVEGGGIVVILLRTMNSLKQLYTMTMDVHSRYRTEAHQDVVGRFNERFILSLASCKNCVAIDDQLNILPISSHMANIKPIPPKTQEDGLSPREQELKDLKESLQDTQPVGVLVDSCRTMDQAKAVLKFIEAISEKTLRSTVALTAARGRGKSAALGLAVAGAVAFGYSNIFVTSPSPDNLHTMFEFIFKGFDALQYQEHLDYEIIQSLNPEFNKAVVRVNIFKEHRQTIQYIHPGDAVKLGQAELLVIDEAAAIPLPLVKNLLGPYLVFMASTINGFLSPCTARSLHEVSLHESIRYAPGDAVEKWLNELLCLDCLNIPRLITGCPLPQTCDLYYVNRDTLFCYHKASEAFLQRLMALYVASHYKNSPNDLQMLSDAPAHHLFCLLPPVPPTQNSLPEVLAVVQVCLEGEISRQSILNSLSRGKKASGDLIPWTVSEQFQDPEFGGLSGGRVVRIAVNPDYQGMGYGSRALQLLQMYYEGKFPTMDESTNSNHNEITSISSEAVSLLEEVITPRKELPPLLLKLSERRAERLDYLGVSYGLTAQLLKFWKKAGYTPVYLRQTPNDLTGEHSCVMLKELNTDEAPEQSQWLSAFWKDFRRRFLSLLSYQFSSFHPSLALNILQNKNNSELAAHFSPYDLKRLELYSRSMVDYHLIMDLIPSVARMFFLKQLGDVSLSAAQCALLLGIGLQHKSVDKLEKEIDLPSSQLMGLFNRLIRKFVQVFTSVQEKAIEAQMATAKDVSMEPTVKSLNEDLTEAAKEFEEKHKQDLEKVKAMDLEEYKIRGDDEEWDQVLKKAGNTAVVSIKSDKKRKWEGGNAIASNGAPQHGKLKKKEMQHGKFKKNKDKHGKFGKKA
;
A
#
# COMPACT_ATOMS: atom_id res chain seq x y z
N MET A 1 48.73 31.63 -22.34
CA MET A 1 48.19 30.50 -23.12
C MET A 1 47.52 31.06 -24.36
N ALA A 2 47.95 30.67 -25.56
CA ALA A 2 47.26 31.06 -26.78
C ALA A 2 45.81 30.55 -26.72
N THR A 3 44.84 31.45 -26.83
CA THR A 3 43.41 31.09 -26.89
C THR A 3 43.16 30.36 -28.21
N VAL A 4 43.15 29.04 -28.20
CA VAL A 4 42.83 28.21 -29.36
C VAL A 4 41.34 28.39 -29.67
N ARG A 5 41.03 29.18 -30.71
CA ARG A 5 39.66 29.28 -31.24
C ARG A 5 39.39 28.03 -32.09
N LYS A 6 38.66 27.07 -31.52
CA LYS A 6 38.24 25.84 -32.22
C LYS A 6 36.86 26.07 -32.84
N LYS A 7 36.69 25.70 -34.11
CA LYS A 7 35.39 25.72 -34.78
C LYS A 7 34.56 24.57 -34.22
N VAL A 8 33.38 24.89 -33.67
CA VAL A 8 32.41 23.87 -33.21
C VAL A 8 31.84 23.13 -34.42
N ASP A 9 31.60 21.83 -34.26
CA ASP A 9 30.97 21.02 -35.29
C ASP A 9 29.57 21.57 -35.64
N ASN A 10 29.31 21.78 -36.93
CA ASN A 10 28.06 22.37 -37.40
C ASN A 10 26.85 21.48 -37.11
N ARG A 11 27.04 20.16 -36.94
CA ARG A 11 25.97 19.21 -36.66
C ARG A 11 25.22 19.51 -35.36
N ILE A 12 25.92 20.01 -34.32
CA ILE A 12 25.31 20.40 -33.05
C ILE A 12 24.30 21.53 -33.27
N ARG A 13 24.71 22.55 -34.04
CA ARG A 13 23.86 23.69 -34.38
C ARG A 13 22.66 23.27 -35.22
N VAL A 14 22.89 22.48 -36.28
CA VAL A 14 21.82 21.98 -37.17
C VAL A 14 20.79 21.18 -36.38
N GLN A 15 21.23 20.37 -35.42
CA GLN A 15 20.32 19.56 -34.61
C GLN A 15 19.42 20.42 -33.71
N ILE A 16 19.97 21.49 -33.11
CA ILE A 16 19.18 22.46 -32.32
C ILE A 16 18.18 23.20 -33.21
N GLU A 17 18.62 23.69 -34.38
CA GLU A 17 17.74 24.38 -35.35
C GLU A 17 16.61 23.47 -35.84
N ASN A 18 16.91 22.20 -36.16
CA ASN A 18 15.92 21.20 -36.53
C ASN A 18 14.92 20.91 -35.39
N GLY A 19 15.39 20.82 -34.15
CA GLY A 19 14.54 20.63 -32.98
C GLY A 19 13.53 21.76 -32.80
N VAL A 20 13.98 23.01 -32.94
CA VAL A 20 13.14 24.21 -32.85
C VAL A 20 12.13 24.27 -34.01
N ALA A 21 12.57 23.98 -35.24
CA ALA A 21 11.71 24.00 -36.43
C ALA A 21 10.60 22.94 -36.39
N LEU A 22 10.92 21.73 -35.91
CA LEU A 22 9.95 20.64 -35.76
C LEU A 22 9.17 20.68 -34.44
N GLN A 23 9.52 21.58 -33.51
CA GLN A 23 8.99 21.57 -32.14
C GLN A 23 9.21 20.21 -31.42
N HIS A 24 10.35 19.57 -31.71
CA HIS A 24 10.80 18.32 -31.08
C HIS A 24 11.86 18.61 -30.02
N ARG A 25 11.98 17.75 -29.01
CA ARG A 25 13.04 17.89 -28.00
C ARG A 25 14.36 17.35 -28.53
N THR A 26 15.46 17.92 -28.05
CA THR A 26 16.81 17.46 -28.36
C THR A 26 17.55 17.10 -27.08
N MET A 27 18.36 16.04 -27.13
CA MET A 27 19.10 15.54 -25.97
C MET A 27 20.61 15.64 -26.22
N PHE A 28 21.34 16.20 -25.25
CA PHE A 28 22.79 16.23 -25.25
C PHE A 28 23.35 15.50 -24.03
N VAL A 29 24.29 14.58 -24.27
CA VAL A 29 25.06 13.90 -23.22
C VAL A 29 26.47 14.47 -23.26
N VAL A 30 26.84 15.23 -22.22
CA VAL A 30 28.15 15.89 -22.13
C VAL A 30 29.07 15.08 -21.25
N VAL A 31 30.18 14.60 -21.83
CA VAL A 31 31.19 13.80 -21.14
C VAL A 31 32.41 14.67 -20.81
N GLY A 32 32.63 14.88 -19.52
CA GLY A 32 33.84 15.48 -18.98
C GLY A 32 33.61 16.43 -17.79
N ASP A 33 34.71 17.01 -17.30
CA ASP A 33 34.73 17.84 -16.09
C ASP A 33 34.24 19.26 -16.32
N ARG A 34 34.41 19.77 -17.54
CA ARG A 34 34.01 21.13 -17.92
C ARG A 34 32.64 21.18 -18.59
N GLY A 35 31.80 20.17 -18.37
CA GLY A 35 30.45 20.13 -18.93
C GLY A 35 29.56 21.33 -18.54
N ARG A 36 29.82 21.99 -17.40
CA ARG A 36 29.09 23.20 -16.98
C ARG A 36 29.28 24.38 -17.92
N ASP A 37 30.49 24.56 -18.44
CA ASP A 37 30.80 25.65 -19.37
C ASP A 37 30.10 25.39 -20.72
N GLN A 38 30.00 24.12 -21.10
CA GLN A 38 29.32 23.70 -22.33
C GLN A 38 27.81 23.94 -22.30
N VAL A 39 27.17 23.82 -21.12
CA VAL A 39 25.75 24.18 -20.94
C VAL A 39 25.48 25.63 -21.35
N VAL A 40 26.40 26.55 -21.06
CA VAL A 40 26.27 27.97 -21.42
C VAL A 40 26.26 28.15 -22.93
N ILE A 41 27.15 27.44 -23.63
CA ILE A 41 27.26 27.52 -25.09
C ILE A 41 26.00 26.93 -25.75
N LEU A 42 25.51 25.79 -25.26
CA LEU A 42 24.26 25.19 -25.74
C LEU A 42 23.05 26.11 -25.51
N HIS A 43 22.96 26.74 -24.34
CA HIS A 43 21.89 27.71 -24.05
C HIS A 43 21.94 28.93 -24.97
N HIS A 44 23.16 29.41 -25.27
CA HIS A 44 23.34 30.52 -26.20
C HIS A 44 22.94 30.14 -27.63
N MET A 45 23.30 28.94 -28.09
CA MET A 45 22.87 28.42 -29.40
C MET A 45 21.34 28.27 -29.48
N LEU A 46 20.72 27.74 -28.42
CA LEU A 46 19.26 27.62 -28.32
C LEU A 46 18.57 28.99 -28.35
N SER A 47 19.07 29.95 -27.58
CA SER A 47 18.53 31.31 -27.53
C SER A 47 18.66 32.05 -28.87
N LYS A 48 19.62 31.66 -29.71
CA LYS A 48 19.79 32.21 -31.05
C LYS A 48 18.87 31.55 -32.07
N ALA A 49 18.62 30.24 -31.92
CA ALA A 49 17.72 29.49 -32.79
C ALA A 49 16.24 29.77 -32.50
N ALA A 50 15.89 29.91 -31.22
CA ALA A 50 14.55 30.28 -30.79
C ALA A 50 14.37 31.81 -30.94
N VAL A 51 13.60 32.24 -31.96
CA VAL A 51 13.26 33.66 -32.20
C VAL A 51 12.38 34.27 -31.07
N ARG A 52 11.96 33.45 -30.09
CA ARG A 52 11.10 33.81 -28.95
C ARG A 52 11.92 34.36 -27.77
N ALA A 53 11.24 34.70 -26.67
CA ALA A 53 11.83 35.04 -25.38
C ALA A 53 12.87 33.99 -24.92
N ARG A 54 13.89 34.44 -24.18
CA ARG A 54 14.97 33.58 -23.68
C ARG A 54 14.40 32.39 -22.89
N PRO A 55 14.83 31.15 -23.19
CA PRO A 55 14.28 29.95 -22.56
C PRO A 55 14.65 29.89 -21.08
N SER A 56 13.69 29.49 -20.25
CA SER A 56 13.89 29.19 -18.82
C SER A 56 14.65 27.89 -18.64
N VAL A 57 15.45 27.81 -17.57
CA VAL A 57 16.33 26.67 -17.31
C VAL A 57 15.94 25.99 -16.01
N LEU A 58 15.79 24.67 -16.06
CA LEU A 58 15.65 23.80 -14.89
C LEU A 58 17.00 23.14 -14.59
N TRP A 59 17.57 23.39 -13.42
CA TRP A 59 18.83 22.80 -12.98
C TRP A 59 18.59 21.82 -11.84
N CYS A 60 18.76 20.53 -12.12
CA CYS A 60 18.56 19.44 -11.16
C CYS A 60 19.90 18.89 -10.66
N TYR A 61 20.00 18.71 -9.34
CA TYR A 61 21.23 18.26 -8.69
C TYR A 61 20.91 17.48 -7.39
N LYS A 62 21.89 16.70 -6.90
CA LYS A 62 21.75 15.86 -5.71
C LYS A 62 22.03 16.61 -4.42
N LYS A 63 23.25 17.14 -4.27
CA LYS A 63 23.71 17.83 -3.05
C LYS A 63 24.48 19.11 -3.37
N ASP A 64 25.51 19.03 -4.21
CA ASP A 64 26.42 20.15 -4.44
C ASP A 64 26.35 20.70 -5.87
N LEU A 65 25.98 21.98 -6.03
CA LEU A 65 26.12 22.70 -7.32
C LEU A 65 27.56 23.17 -7.57
N GLY A 66 28.45 23.16 -6.58
CA GLY A 66 29.75 23.82 -6.66
C GLY A 66 29.68 25.37 -6.71
N PHE A 67 28.49 25.95 -6.60
CA PHE A 67 28.26 27.39 -6.48
C PHE A 67 27.00 27.69 -5.63
N SER A 68 26.87 28.92 -5.14
CA SER A 68 25.69 29.33 -4.35
C SER A 68 24.51 29.67 -5.27
N SER A 69 23.36 29.01 -5.11
CA SER A 69 22.10 29.35 -5.79
C SER A 69 21.56 30.74 -5.41
N ASN A 70 21.84 31.20 -4.19
CA ASN A 70 21.41 32.52 -3.72
C ASN A 70 22.28 33.63 -4.33
N ARG A 71 21.64 34.49 -5.15
CA ARG A 71 22.27 35.63 -5.86
C ARG A 71 22.97 36.61 -4.91
N LYS A 72 22.40 36.92 -3.75
CA LYS A 72 23.01 37.84 -2.76
C LYS A 72 24.25 37.25 -2.12
N LYS A 73 24.19 35.97 -1.72
CA LYS A 73 25.33 35.26 -1.13
C LYS A 73 26.48 35.15 -2.13
N ARG A 74 26.16 34.91 -3.40
CA ARG A 74 27.16 34.85 -4.48
C ARG A 74 27.80 36.20 -4.78
N MET A 75 27.02 37.28 -4.90
CA MET A 75 27.60 38.62 -5.09
C MET A 75 28.56 38.99 -3.96
N ARG A 76 28.26 38.62 -2.71
CA ARG A 76 29.20 38.79 -1.58
C ARG A 76 30.47 37.96 -1.73
N GLN A 77 30.36 36.72 -2.21
CA GLN A 77 31.53 35.87 -2.49
C GLN A 77 32.40 36.42 -3.62
N LEU A 78 31.78 36.88 -4.71
CA LEU A 78 32.47 37.56 -5.83
C LEU A 78 33.15 38.85 -5.35
N GLN A 79 32.45 39.71 -4.60
CA GLN A 79 33.04 40.91 -4.00
C GLN A 79 34.21 40.58 -3.07
N LYS A 80 34.14 39.48 -2.32
CA LYS A 80 35.25 39.01 -1.48
C LYS A 80 36.44 38.53 -2.32
N LYS A 81 36.20 37.83 -3.44
CA LYS A 81 37.25 37.42 -4.39
C LYS A 81 37.91 38.61 -5.11
N ILE A 82 37.10 39.62 -5.48
CA ILE A 82 37.59 40.89 -6.04
C ILE A 82 38.44 41.64 -5.01
N LYS A 83 37.98 41.77 -3.77
CA LYS A 83 38.73 42.42 -2.68
C LYS A 83 40.04 41.72 -2.32
N THR A 84 40.11 40.40 -2.53
CA THR A 84 41.33 39.60 -2.29
C THR A 84 42.26 39.58 -3.51
N GLY A 85 41.91 40.25 -4.61
CA GLY A 85 42.73 40.34 -5.82
C GLY A 85 42.84 39.03 -6.63
N THR A 86 42.02 38.03 -6.31
CA THR A 86 42.06 36.71 -6.97
C THR A 86 41.27 36.65 -8.28
N LEU A 87 40.47 37.67 -8.58
CA LEU A 87 39.57 37.72 -9.74
C LEU A 87 39.68 39.08 -10.42
N ASN A 88 40.02 39.08 -11.71
CA ASN A 88 40.14 40.30 -12.52
C ASN A 88 38.74 40.83 -12.89
N LEU A 89 38.51 42.14 -12.70
CA LEU A 89 37.23 42.81 -12.95
C LEU A 89 36.77 42.81 -14.42
N ASN A 90 37.68 42.58 -15.36
CA ASN A 90 37.42 42.68 -16.81
C ASN A 90 37.31 41.33 -17.53
N GLN A 91 37.46 40.20 -16.83
CA GLN A 91 37.20 38.87 -17.38
C GLN A 91 35.90 38.35 -16.79
N ASP A 92 34.78 38.68 -17.45
CA ASP A 92 33.51 38.07 -17.11
C ASP A 92 33.53 36.59 -17.51
N ASP A 93 33.45 35.71 -16.51
CA ASP A 93 33.24 34.29 -16.75
C ASP A 93 31.87 34.09 -17.43
N PRO A 94 31.80 33.51 -18.64
CA PRO A 94 30.54 33.25 -19.34
C PRO A 94 29.51 32.51 -18.48
N PHE A 95 29.97 31.63 -17.59
CA PHE A 95 29.11 30.88 -16.69
C PHE A 95 28.44 31.75 -15.62
N GLU A 96 29.16 32.73 -15.07
CA GLU A 96 28.59 33.67 -14.10
C GLU A 96 27.61 34.63 -14.76
N LEU A 97 27.92 35.10 -15.99
CA LEU A 97 26.98 35.90 -16.78
C LEU A 97 25.70 35.12 -17.08
N PHE A 98 25.82 33.85 -17.47
CA PHE A 98 24.68 32.96 -17.71
C PHE A 98 23.77 32.87 -16.49
N ILE A 99 24.31 32.59 -15.31
CA ILE A 99 23.48 32.45 -14.10
C ILE A 99 22.85 33.78 -13.67
N ALA A 100 23.54 34.90 -13.87
CA ALA A 100 23.01 36.20 -13.51
C ALA A 100 21.89 36.68 -14.46
N ALA A 101 21.98 36.34 -15.74
CA ALA A 101 21.09 36.84 -16.79
C ALA A 101 19.90 35.92 -17.10
N THR A 102 19.98 34.64 -16.76
CA THR A 102 18.94 33.65 -17.10
C THR A 102 18.04 33.33 -15.91
N ASN A 103 16.78 32.98 -16.21
CA ASN A 103 15.84 32.50 -15.20
C ASN A 103 16.05 31.00 -14.95
N ILE A 104 16.83 30.68 -13.91
CA ILE A 104 17.17 29.30 -13.53
C ILE A 104 16.38 28.90 -12.29
N ARG A 105 15.59 27.82 -12.40
CA ARG A 105 15.00 27.15 -11.25
C ARG A 105 15.91 26.01 -10.79
N TYR A 106 16.41 26.13 -9.56
CA TYR A 106 17.20 25.09 -8.92
C TYR A 106 16.29 24.09 -8.20
N CYS A 107 16.47 22.80 -8.44
CA CYS A 107 15.67 21.75 -7.83
C CYS A 107 16.57 20.59 -7.36
N TYR A 108 16.36 20.13 -6.13
CA TYR A 108 16.96 18.87 -5.70
C TYR A 108 16.25 17.69 -6.35
N TYR A 109 16.96 16.60 -6.62
CA TYR A 109 16.33 15.39 -7.17
C TYR A 109 15.14 14.88 -6.32
N ASN A 110 15.24 14.97 -4.99
CA ASN A 110 14.15 14.57 -4.08
C ASN A 110 12.90 15.47 -4.21
N GLU A 111 13.06 16.70 -4.70
CA GLU A 111 12.00 17.71 -4.79
C GLU A 111 11.39 17.84 -6.20
N THR A 112 11.73 16.94 -7.13
CA THR A 112 11.22 16.95 -8.51
C THR A 112 9.70 16.80 -8.64
N HIS A 113 8.98 16.48 -7.56
CA HIS A 113 7.52 16.53 -7.55
C HIS A 113 6.98 17.97 -7.59
N LYS A 114 7.74 18.96 -7.12
CA LYS A 114 7.34 20.39 -7.08
C LYS A 114 7.43 21.10 -8.45
N ILE A 115 8.11 20.49 -9.42
CA ILE A 115 8.24 21.04 -10.78
C ILE A 115 7.15 20.52 -11.72
N LEU A 116 6.34 19.56 -11.27
CA LEU A 116 5.17 19.09 -12.02
C LEU A 116 4.23 20.29 -12.29
N GLY A 117 3.58 20.28 -13.46
CA GLY A 117 2.76 21.39 -13.95
C GLY A 117 3.54 22.52 -14.61
N ASN A 118 4.82 22.72 -14.29
CA ASN A 118 5.66 23.74 -14.93
C ASN A 118 6.28 23.23 -16.24
N THR A 119 6.69 24.18 -17.09
CA THR A 119 7.34 23.92 -18.39
C THR A 119 8.62 24.75 -18.50
N TYR A 120 9.70 24.17 -19.04
CA TYR A 120 11.01 24.80 -19.21
C TYR A 120 11.53 24.64 -20.64
N GLY A 121 12.37 25.58 -21.10
CA GLY A 121 13.03 25.49 -22.39
C GLY A 121 14.32 24.67 -22.36
N MET A 122 14.98 24.57 -21.21
CA MET A 122 16.19 23.76 -21.05
C MET A 122 16.19 23.04 -19.70
N CYS A 123 16.59 21.77 -19.67
CA CYS A 123 16.77 20.98 -18.45
C CYS A 123 18.20 20.47 -18.35
N VAL A 124 18.85 20.68 -17.21
CA VAL A 124 20.22 20.23 -16.91
C VAL A 124 20.16 19.22 -15.77
N LEU A 125 20.62 18.00 -16.04
CA LEU A 125 20.76 16.91 -15.08
C LEU A 125 22.25 16.76 -14.73
N GLN A 126 22.63 17.17 -13.53
CA GLN A 126 24.04 17.28 -13.15
C GLN A 126 24.68 15.94 -12.74
N ASP A 127 23.99 15.13 -11.93
CA ASP A 127 24.58 13.95 -11.30
C ASP A 127 23.89 12.67 -11.81
N PHE A 128 24.54 11.95 -12.71
CA PHE A 128 24.00 10.71 -13.30
C PHE A 128 23.83 9.57 -12.28
N GLU A 129 24.70 9.47 -11.27
CA GLU A 129 24.64 8.45 -10.21
C GLU A 129 23.31 8.42 -9.43
N ALA A 130 22.66 9.58 -9.33
CA ALA A 130 21.42 9.77 -8.59
C ALA A 130 20.17 9.68 -9.50
N LEU A 131 20.36 9.49 -10.80
CA LEU A 131 19.31 9.62 -11.79
C LEU A 131 18.47 8.34 -11.85
N THR A 132 17.32 8.36 -11.20
CA THR A 132 16.37 7.24 -11.24
C THR A 132 15.39 7.36 -12.42
N PRO A 133 14.83 6.26 -12.94
CA PRO A 133 13.84 6.27 -14.02
C PRO A 133 12.70 7.28 -13.84
N ASN A 134 12.14 7.36 -12.63
CA ASN A 134 11.06 8.30 -12.32
C ASN A 134 11.52 9.77 -12.32
N LEU A 135 12.76 10.05 -11.93
CA LEU A 135 13.33 11.41 -12.03
C LEU A 135 13.53 11.81 -13.50
N LEU A 136 14.04 10.87 -14.30
CA LEU A 136 14.22 11.04 -15.74
C LEU A 136 12.88 11.36 -16.40
N ALA A 137 11.84 10.56 -16.15
CA ALA A 137 10.51 10.80 -16.68
C ALA A 137 9.97 12.20 -16.33
N ARG A 138 10.01 12.57 -15.04
CA ARG A 138 9.50 13.88 -14.57
C ARG A 138 10.23 15.06 -15.18
N THR A 139 11.55 14.98 -15.30
CA THR A 139 12.37 16.11 -15.78
C THR A 139 12.27 16.27 -17.29
N VAL A 140 12.38 15.17 -18.06
CA VAL A 140 12.28 15.19 -19.53
C VAL A 140 10.88 15.63 -19.98
N GLU A 141 9.81 15.20 -19.29
CA GLU A 141 8.43 15.62 -19.58
C GLU A 141 8.19 17.13 -19.39
N THR A 142 8.96 17.80 -18.53
CA THR A 142 8.80 19.26 -18.28
C THR A 142 9.40 20.15 -19.35
N VAL A 143 10.13 19.58 -20.31
CA VAL A 143 10.75 20.34 -21.40
C VAL A 143 9.75 20.53 -22.56
N GLU A 144 9.66 21.75 -23.08
CA GLU A 144 8.84 22.07 -24.27
C GLU A 144 9.48 21.64 -25.59
N GLY A 145 8.69 21.60 -26.65
CA GLY A 145 9.14 21.37 -28.03
C GLY A 145 10.16 22.43 -28.45
N GLY A 146 11.22 22.01 -29.14
CA GLY A 146 12.37 22.86 -29.43
C GLY A 146 13.32 23.07 -28.26
N GLY A 147 13.00 22.56 -27.08
CA GLY A 147 13.86 22.62 -25.90
C GLY A 147 15.00 21.60 -25.91
N ILE A 148 15.93 21.78 -24.96
CA ILE A 148 17.13 20.96 -24.81
C ILE A 148 17.16 20.25 -23.45
N VAL A 149 17.42 18.95 -23.45
CA VAL A 149 17.77 18.15 -22.26
C VAL A 149 19.26 17.88 -22.26
N VAL A 150 19.96 18.27 -21.19
CA VAL A 150 21.41 18.06 -21.02
C VAL A 150 21.67 17.12 -19.84
N ILE A 151 22.40 16.04 -20.09
CA ILE A 151 22.89 15.10 -19.08
C ILE A 151 24.40 15.28 -18.95
N LEU A 152 24.86 15.62 -17.74
CA LEU A 152 26.29 15.77 -17.45
C LEU A 152 26.86 14.47 -16.89
N LEU A 153 27.94 13.99 -17.51
CA LEU A 153 28.73 12.85 -17.05
C LEU A 153 30.12 13.38 -16.66
N ARG A 154 30.46 13.35 -15.37
CA ARG A 154 31.81 13.73 -14.89
C ARG A 154 32.85 12.71 -15.33
N THR A 155 34.09 13.16 -15.51
CA THR A 155 35.23 12.46 -16.12
C THR A 155 35.18 10.94 -16.07
N MET A 156 35.14 10.35 -17.27
CA MET A 156 35.35 8.92 -17.51
C MET A 156 36.45 8.77 -18.55
N ASN A 157 37.32 7.77 -18.38
CA ASN A 157 38.34 7.43 -19.37
C ASN A 157 37.81 6.47 -20.44
N SER A 158 36.70 5.79 -20.16
CA SER A 158 36.00 4.87 -21.09
C SER A 158 34.51 4.85 -20.76
N LEU A 159 33.65 4.75 -21.78
CA LEU A 159 32.20 4.62 -21.59
C LEU A 159 31.81 3.33 -20.86
N LYS A 160 32.67 2.30 -20.89
CA LYS A 160 32.47 1.05 -20.13
C LYS A 160 32.48 1.26 -18.62
N GLN A 161 33.14 2.32 -18.11
CA GLN A 161 33.12 2.67 -16.68
C GLN A 161 31.70 3.04 -16.20
N LEU A 162 30.81 3.47 -17.11
CA LEU A 162 29.42 3.75 -16.78
C LEU A 162 28.60 2.47 -16.51
N TYR A 163 29.00 1.32 -17.07
CA TYR A 163 28.33 0.04 -16.79
C TYR A 163 28.55 -0.41 -15.35
N THR A 164 29.73 -0.13 -14.80
CA THR A 164 30.11 -0.51 -13.43
C THR A 164 29.81 0.57 -12.39
N MET A 165 29.22 1.70 -12.80
CA MET A 165 28.97 2.82 -11.90
C MET A 165 27.90 2.46 -10.86
N THR A 166 28.26 2.50 -9.58
CA THR A 166 27.31 2.28 -8.49
C THR A 166 26.40 3.50 -8.34
N MET A 167 25.10 3.28 -8.49
CA MET A 167 24.07 4.29 -8.25
C MET A 167 23.72 4.37 -6.77
N ASP A 168 23.23 5.52 -6.32
CA ASP A 168 22.82 5.68 -4.92
C ASP A 168 21.74 4.69 -4.48
N VAL A 169 20.85 4.33 -5.41
CA VAL A 169 19.74 3.40 -5.16
C VAL A 169 20.24 1.99 -4.89
N HIS A 170 21.43 1.64 -5.37
CA HIS A 170 22.04 0.32 -5.14
C HIS A 170 22.22 0.04 -3.64
N SER A 171 22.42 1.07 -2.80
CA SER A 171 22.42 0.91 -1.35
C SER A 171 21.12 0.34 -0.76
N ARG A 172 19.98 0.54 -1.44
CA ARG A 172 18.66 0.02 -1.03
C ARG A 172 18.37 -1.38 -1.55
N TYR A 173 19.11 -1.83 -2.57
CA TYR A 173 18.91 -3.11 -3.24
C TYR A 173 19.80 -4.22 -2.72
N ARG A 174 20.79 -3.88 -1.89
CA ARG A 174 21.66 -4.84 -1.20
C ARG A 174 20.88 -5.51 -0.08
N THR A 175 20.92 -6.84 -0.04
CA THR A 175 20.58 -7.62 1.16
C THR A 175 21.87 -7.94 1.91
N GLU A 176 21.79 -8.44 3.14
CA GLU A 176 23.00 -8.82 3.89
C GLU A 176 23.76 -9.96 3.17
N ALA A 177 23.02 -10.92 2.59
CA ALA A 177 23.55 -12.05 1.81
C ALA A 177 24.05 -11.65 0.40
N HIS A 178 23.45 -10.66 -0.25
CA HIS A 178 23.80 -10.24 -1.62
C HIS A 178 24.14 -8.76 -1.72
N GLN A 179 25.44 -8.44 -1.65
CA GLN A 179 25.94 -7.06 -1.67
C GLN A 179 26.37 -6.57 -3.08
N ASP A 180 26.70 -7.50 -3.98
CA ASP A 180 27.19 -7.18 -5.32
C ASP A 180 26.03 -6.81 -6.25
N VAL A 181 25.96 -5.54 -6.60
CA VAL A 181 24.94 -4.99 -7.49
C VAL A 181 25.52 -4.84 -8.89
N VAL A 182 24.84 -5.39 -9.88
CA VAL A 182 25.23 -5.30 -11.30
C VAL A 182 24.39 -4.21 -11.97
N GLY A 183 25.03 -3.19 -12.56
CA GLY A 183 24.37 -2.04 -13.19
C GLY A 183 23.75 -2.34 -14.56
N ARG A 184 22.79 -3.27 -14.63
CA ARG A 184 22.13 -3.67 -15.89
C ARG A 184 21.30 -2.54 -16.49
N PHE A 185 20.66 -1.73 -15.66
CA PHE A 185 19.89 -0.58 -16.15
C PHE A 185 20.78 0.45 -16.85
N ASN A 186 22.00 0.68 -16.35
CA ASN A 186 22.95 1.63 -16.94
C ASN A 186 23.43 1.18 -18.32
N GLU A 187 23.70 -0.13 -18.47
CA GLU A 187 24.05 -0.71 -19.76
C GLU A 187 22.93 -0.52 -20.78
N ARG A 188 21.70 -0.86 -20.39
CA ARG A 188 20.50 -0.64 -21.22
C ARG A 188 20.29 0.82 -21.57
N PHE A 189 20.47 1.73 -20.60
CA PHE A 189 20.32 3.17 -20.79
C PHE A 189 21.27 3.68 -21.89
N ILE A 190 22.54 3.31 -21.83
CA ILE A 190 23.55 3.76 -22.81
C ILE A 190 23.26 3.20 -24.21
N LEU A 191 22.92 1.90 -24.30
CA LEU A 191 22.54 1.28 -25.57
C LEU A 191 21.28 1.94 -26.17
N SER A 192 20.34 2.35 -25.32
CA SER A 192 19.15 3.09 -25.76
C SER A 192 19.46 4.50 -26.25
N LEU A 193 20.49 5.17 -25.73
CA LEU A 193 20.89 6.49 -26.21
C LEU A 193 21.44 6.41 -27.65
N ALA A 194 22.09 5.31 -28.01
CA ALA A 194 22.60 5.08 -29.37
C ALA A 194 21.47 4.91 -30.40
N SER A 195 20.31 4.36 -30.01
CA SER A 195 19.14 4.21 -30.90
C SER A 195 18.31 5.49 -31.03
N CYS A 196 18.47 6.45 -30.10
CA CYS A 196 17.72 7.71 -30.12
C CYS A 196 18.25 8.66 -31.22
N LYS A 197 17.40 8.95 -32.22
CA LYS A 197 17.76 9.82 -33.36
C LYS A 197 18.12 11.26 -32.96
N ASN A 198 17.50 11.79 -31.90
CA ASN A 198 17.68 13.18 -31.45
C ASN A 198 18.66 13.33 -30.28
N CYS A 199 19.47 12.30 -30.01
CA CYS A 199 20.50 12.30 -28.97
C CYS A 199 21.90 12.54 -29.56
N VAL A 200 22.65 13.48 -28.96
CA VAL A 200 24.03 13.78 -29.32
C VAL A 200 24.93 13.61 -28.11
N ALA A 201 25.92 12.73 -28.20
CA ALA A 201 26.97 12.63 -27.21
C ALA A 201 28.14 13.54 -27.60
N ILE A 202 28.55 14.42 -26.69
CA ILE A 202 29.61 15.41 -26.90
C ILE A 202 30.64 15.36 -25.78
N ASP A 203 31.89 15.67 -26.11
CA ASP A 203 32.96 15.84 -25.12
C ASP A 203 32.98 17.28 -24.54
N ASP A 204 33.84 17.49 -23.55
CA ASP A 204 34.15 18.79 -22.95
C ASP A 204 34.62 19.87 -23.94
N GLN A 205 34.94 19.54 -25.18
CA GLN A 205 35.37 20.46 -26.23
C GLN A 205 34.34 20.60 -27.36
N LEU A 206 33.11 20.09 -27.18
CA LEU A 206 32.04 20.05 -28.18
C LEU A 206 32.40 19.25 -29.45
N ASN A 207 33.27 18.25 -29.33
CA ASN A 207 33.43 17.21 -30.35
C ASN A 207 32.33 16.17 -30.18
N ILE A 208 31.82 15.68 -31.29
CA ILE A 208 30.79 14.64 -31.27
C ILE A 208 31.45 13.27 -31.13
N LEU A 209 31.00 12.49 -30.15
CA LEU A 209 31.41 11.11 -29.95
C LEU A 209 30.65 10.20 -30.94
N PRO A 210 31.28 9.16 -31.52
CA PRO A 210 30.67 8.27 -32.52
C PRO A 210 29.71 7.23 -31.91
N ILE A 211 28.99 7.59 -30.84
CA ILE A 211 28.02 6.70 -30.17
C ILE A 211 26.73 6.58 -30.99
N SER A 212 26.30 7.67 -31.64
CA SER A 212 25.09 7.72 -32.45
C SER A 212 25.43 7.67 -33.95
N SER A 213 25.29 6.50 -34.56
CA SER A 213 25.55 6.28 -36.01
C SER A 213 24.69 7.19 -36.92
N HIS A 214 23.52 7.62 -36.44
CA HIS A 214 22.62 8.53 -37.14
C HIS A 214 23.17 9.96 -37.30
N MET A 215 24.14 10.35 -36.47
CA MET A 215 24.77 11.67 -36.45
C MET A 215 25.67 11.94 -37.66
N ALA A 216 26.03 10.90 -38.42
CA ALA A 216 26.84 11.05 -39.62
C ALA A 216 26.09 11.81 -40.75
N ASN A 217 24.76 11.72 -40.80
CA ASN A 217 23.97 12.12 -41.98
C ASN A 217 22.88 13.19 -41.71
N ILE A 218 23.00 13.99 -40.64
CA ILE A 218 21.98 15.00 -40.32
C ILE A 218 21.97 16.12 -41.37
N LYS A 219 20.80 16.32 -41.99
CA LYS A 219 20.55 17.44 -42.91
C LYS A 219 19.72 18.52 -42.22
N PRO A 220 19.98 19.81 -42.50
CA PRO A 220 19.15 20.90 -42.01
C PRO A 220 17.78 20.84 -42.67
N ILE A 221 16.73 20.95 -41.86
CA ILE A 221 15.35 21.08 -42.31
C ILE A 221 15.11 22.57 -42.56
N PRO A 222 14.60 22.96 -43.73
CA PRO A 222 14.25 24.36 -43.96
C PRO A 222 13.20 24.82 -42.93
N PRO A 223 13.32 26.04 -42.38
CA PRO A 223 12.30 26.58 -41.49
C PRO A 223 10.98 26.69 -42.26
N LYS A 224 9.86 26.27 -41.63
CA LYS A 224 8.52 26.36 -42.23
C LYS A 224 8.28 27.81 -42.69
N THR A 225 8.14 28.02 -43.99
CA THR A 225 7.70 29.29 -44.58
C THR A 225 6.18 29.42 -44.42
N GLN A 226 5.63 30.64 -44.46
CA GLN A 226 4.17 30.86 -44.39
C GLN A 226 3.39 30.14 -45.52
N GLU A 227 4.08 29.70 -46.57
CA GLU A 227 3.54 28.91 -47.69
C GLU A 227 3.42 27.41 -47.40
N ASP A 228 4.11 26.88 -46.37
CA ASP A 228 3.86 25.52 -45.88
C ASP A 228 2.56 25.55 -45.08
N GLY A 229 1.47 25.07 -45.67
CA GLY A 229 0.15 25.05 -45.05
C GLY A 229 0.14 24.48 -43.62
N LEU A 230 -0.86 24.91 -42.83
CA LEU A 230 -1.13 24.35 -41.50
C LEU A 230 -1.20 22.82 -41.57
N SER A 231 -0.74 22.15 -40.52
CA SER A 231 -0.89 20.70 -40.47
C SER A 231 -2.39 20.34 -40.53
N PRO A 232 -2.77 19.17 -41.07
CA PRO A 232 -4.18 18.81 -41.25
C PRO A 232 -4.99 18.92 -39.94
N ARG A 233 -4.38 18.61 -38.79
CA ARG A 233 -5.01 18.74 -37.48
C ARG A 233 -5.16 20.18 -36.99
N GLU A 234 -4.21 21.06 -37.30
CA GLU A 234 -4.33 22.48 -36.98
C GLU A 234 -5.42 23.14 -37.82
N GLN A 235 -5.59 22.69 -39.06
CA GLN A 235 -6.67 23.13 -39.93
C GLN A 235 -8.04 22.64 -39.43
N GLU A 236 -8.17 21.35 -39.07
CA GLU A 236 -9.38 20.82 -38.42
C GLU A 236 -9.76 21.57 -37.13
N LEU A 237 -8.76 21.94 -36.31
CA LEU A 237 -8.99 22.73 -35.10
C LEU A 237 -9.52 24.13 -35.44
N LYS A 238 -8.96 24.76 -36.46
CA LYS A 238 -9.37 26.09 -36.91
C LYS A 238 -10.81 26.07 -37.41
N ASP A 239 -11.16 25.08 -38.24
CA ASP A 239 -12.51 24.89 -38.77
C ASP A 239 -13.52 24.67 -37.62
N LEU A 240 -13.14 23.87 -36.61
CA LEU A 240 -13.97 23.66 -35.42
C LEU A 240 -14.18 24.96 -34.63
N LYS A 241 -13.12 25.75 -34.43
CA LYS A 241 -13.21 27.04 -33.73
C LYS A 241 -14.10 28.03 -34.47
N GLU A 242 -13.97 28.12 -35.79
CA GLU A 242 -14.81 28.97 -36.63
C GLU A 242 -16.28 28.53 -36.56
N SER A 243 -16.55 27.22 -36.56
CA SER A 243 -17.93 26.70 -36.46
C SER A 243 -18.64 27.00 -35.14
N LEU A 244 -17.88 27.16 -34.05
CA LEU A 244 -18.42 27.32 -32.68
C LEU A 244 -18.35 28.76 -32.16
N GLN A 245 -17.80 29.69 -32.94
CA GLN A 245 -17.52 31.06 -32.50
C GLN A 245 -18.78 31.78 -31.96
N ASP A 246 -19.94 31.53 -32.56
CA ASP A 246 -21.20 32.17 -32.19
C ASP A 246 -21.89 31.52 -30.97
N THR A 247 -21.47 30.33 -30.57
CA THR A 247 -22.09 29.58 -29.46
C THR A 247 -21.47 29.93 -28.11
N GLN A 248 -21.95 30.98 -27.44
CA GLN A 248 -21.50 31.28 -26.07
C GLN A 248 -22.16 30.34 -25.04
N PRO A 249 -21.45 29.91 -23.97
CA PRO A 249 -20.05 30.19 -23.60
C PRO A 249 -19.00 29.27 -24.27
N VAL A 250 -19.44 28.31 -25.09
CA VAL A 250 -18.63 27.20 -25.62
C VAL A 250 -17.52 27.68 -26.57
N GLY A 251 -17.84 28.56 -27.52
CA GLY A 251 -16.91 29.05 -28.52
C GLY A 251 -15.67 29.71 -27.92
N VAL A 252 -15.87 30.52 -26.88
CA VAL A 252 -14.79 31.22 -26.15
C VAL A 252 -13.85 30.25 -25.43
N LEU A 253 -14.41 29.21 -24.80
CA LEU A 253 -13.63 28.20 -24.09
C LEU A 253 -12.89 27.27 -25.05
N VAL A 254 -13.51 26.91 -26.18
CA VAL A 254 -12.88 26.11 -27.23
C VAL A 254 -11.78 26.89 -27.94
N ASP A 255 -11.91 28.21 -28.11
CA ASP A 255 -10.85 29.04 -28.67
C ASP A 255 -9.59 29.07 -27.80
N SER A 256 -9.75 28.92 -26.48
CA SER A 256 -8.63 28.79 -25.54
C SER A 256 -7.87 27.45 -25.65
N CYS A 257 -8.42 26.46 -26.36
CA CYS A 257 -7.78 25.15 -26.54
C CYS A 257 -6.67 25.18 -27.59
N ARG A 258 -5.59 24.43 -27.35
CA ARG A 258 -4.43 24.34 -28.25
C ARG A 258 -4.48 23.18 -29.24
N THR A 259 -5.11 22.08 -28.84
CA THR A 259 -5.12 20.81 -29.59
C THR A 259 -6.55 20.38 -29.88
N MET A 260 -6.75 19.64 -30.97
CA MET A 260 -8.07 19.13 -31.35
C MET A 260 -8.65 18.17 -30.30
N ASP A 261 -7.81 17.30 -29.72
CA ASP A 261 -8.22 16.39 -28.65
C ASP A 261 -8.75 17.15 -27.42
N GLN A 262 -8.07 18.23 -27.03
CA GLN A 262 -8.50 19.08 -25.92
C GLN A 262 -9.85 19.76 -26.22
N ALA A 263 -10.04 20.29 -27.43
CA ALA A 263 -11.30 20.91 -27.84
C ALA A 263 -12.47 19.91 -27.78
N LYS A 264 -12.28 18.70 -28.34
CA LYS A 264 -13.26 17.60 -28.26
C LYS A 264 -13.58 17.21 -26.82
N ALA A 265 -12.58 17.17 -25.94
CA ALA A 265 -12.78 16.85 -24.53
C ALA A 265 -13.60 17.93 -23.81
N VAL A 266 -13.26 19.21 -24.00
CA VAL A 266 -14.01 20.34 -23.40
C VAL A 266 -15.46 20.35 -23.90
N LEU A 267 -15.69 20.11 -25.19
CA LEU A 267 -17.03 19.99 -25.75
C LEU A 267 -17.85 18.90 -25.07
N LYS A 268 -17.27 17.71 -24.90
CA LYS A 268 -17.95 16.56 -24.27
C LYS A 268 -18.21 16.80 -22.78
N PHE A 269 -17.34 17.54 -22.08
CA PHE A 269 -17.63 17.98 -20.72
C PHE A 269 -18.79 18.96 -20.66
N ILE A 270 -18.83 19.94 -21.57
CA ILE A 270 -19.90 20.94 -21.64
C ILE A 270 -21.24 20.29 -22.02
N GLU A 271 -21.24 19.33 -22.93
CA GLU A 271 -22.43 18.54 -23.29
C GLU A 271 -23.02 17.84 -22.05
N ALA A 272 -22.17 17.19 -21.24
CA ALA A 272 -22.60 16.55 -20.00
C ALA A 272 -23.11 17.56 -18.94
N ILE A 273 -22.54 18.77 -18.89
CA ILE A 273 -23.02 19.88 -18.03
C ILE A 273 -24.42 20.33 -18.47
N SER A 274 -24.62 20.45 -19.79
CA SER A 274 -25.87 20.89 -20.39
C SER A 274 -27.00 19.87 -20.25
N GLU A 275 -26.68 18.57 -20.25
CA GLU A 275 -27.67 17.49 -20.08
C GLU A 275 -28.33 17.49 -18.69
N LYS A 276 -27.67 18.11 -17.68
CA LYS A 276 -28.12 18.19 -16.27
C LYS A 276 -28.47 16.83 -15.64
N THR A 277 -27.85 15.75 -16.13
CA THR A 277 -28.03 14.40 -15.57
C THR A 277 -27.21 14.23 -14.29
N LEU A 278 -27.89 14.16 -13.14
CA LEU A 278 -27.25 14.05 -11.81
C LEU A 278 -26.47 12.74 -11.59
N ARG A 279 -26.55 11.75 -12.48
CA ARG A 279 -25.88 10.43 -12.33
C ARG A 279 -24.95 10.06 -13.49
N SER A 280 -24.48 11.03 -14.26
CA SER A 280 -23.46 10.79 -15.28
C SER A 280 -22.05 10.93 -14.69
N THR A 281 -21.10 10.27 -15.35
CA THR A 281 -19.68 10.33 -15.00
C THR A 281 -18.87 10.44 -16.28
N VAL A 282 -18.06 11.49 -16.38
CA VAL A 282 -17.15 11.70 -17.53
C VAL A 282 -15.74 11.40 -17.06
N ALA A 283 -15.12 10.38 -17.67
CA ALA A 283 -13.76 9.96 -17.36
C ALA A 283 -12.82 10.37 -18.49
N LEU A 284 -11.88 11.27 -18.16
CA LEU A 284 -10.80 11.70 -19.04
C LEU A 284 -9.53 10.90 -18.74
N THR A 285 -9.08 10.12 -19.71
CA THR A 285 -7.83 9.37 -19.62
C THR A 285 -6.76 10.00 -20.50
N ALA A 286 -5.61 10.33 -19.92
CA ALA A 286 -4.47 10.76 -20.73
C ALA A 286 -3.15 10.56 -20.01
N ALA A 287 -2.09 10.35 -20.80
CA ALA A 287 -0.74 10.39 -20.29
C ALA A 287 -0.39 11.75 -19.65
N ARG A 288 0.74 11.82 -18.94
CA ARG A 288 1.25 13.07 -18.40
C ARG A 288 1.60 14.05 -19.52
N GLY A 289 1.41 15.34 -19.27
CA GLY A 289 1.76 16.40 -20.23
C GLY A 289 0.80 16.61 -21.40
N ARG A 290 -0.36 15.93 -21.44
CA ARG A 290 -1.41 16.08 -22.47
C ARG A 290 -2.45 17.17 -22.18
N GLY A 291 -2.36 17.87 -21.05
CA GLY A 291 -3.26 18.98 -20.73
C GLY A 291 -4.55 18.60 -19.98
N LYS A 292 -4.58 17.47 -19.26
CA LYS A 292 -5.75 17.04 -18.45
C LYS A 292 -6.29 18.12 -17.51
N SER A 293 -5.45 18.64 -16.63
CA SER A 293 -5.86 19.67 -15.65
C SER A 293 -6.26 20.98 -16.32
N ALA A 294 -5.72 21.28 -17.52
CA ALA A 294 -6.12 22.43 -18.31
C ALA A 294 -7.52 22.26 -18.91
N ALA A 295 -7.82 21.09 -19.49
CA ALA A 295 -9.15 20.77 -20.00
C ALA A 295 -10.21 20.76 -18.89
N LEU A 296 -9.88 20.18 -17.73
CA LEU A 296 -10.76 20.22 -16.55
C LEU A 296 -10.99 21.64 -16.04
N GLY A 297 -9.95 22.47 -15.99
CA GLY A 297 -10.07 23.87 -15.55
C GLY A 297 -11.01 24.68 -16.46
N LEU A 298 -10.87 24.53 -17.78
CA LEU A 298 -11.78 25.15 -18.75
C LEU A 298 -13.22 24.62 -18.63
N ALA A 299 -13.39 23.31 -18.39
CA ALA A 299 -14.70 22.72 -18.17
C ALA A 299 -15.38 23.25 -16.88
N VAL A 300 -14.63 23.47 -15.81
CA VAL A 300 -15.14 24.07 -14.56
C VAL A 300 -15.56 25.53 -14.78
N ALA A 301 -14.77 26.32 -15.53
CA ALA A 301 -15.17 27.67 -15.91
C ALA A 301 -16.48 27.68 -16.72
N GLY A 302 -16.63 26.72 -17.64
CA GLY A 302 -17.90 26.47 -18.34
C GLY A 302 -19.05 26.12 -17.39
N ALA A 303 -18.84 25.23 -16.42
CA ALA A 303 -19.88 24.85 -15.44
C ALA A 303 -20.39 26.05 -14.63
N VAL A 304 -19.48 26.96 -14.25
CA VAL A 304 -19.84 28.24 -13.60
C VAL A 304 -20.72 29.08 -14.52
N ALA A 305 -20.37 29.21 -15.80
CA ALA A 305 -21.18 29.95 -16.78
C ALA A 305 -22.56 29.31 -17.05
N PHE A 306 -22.70 27.99 -16.89
CA PHE A 306 -23.99 27.28 -16.98
C PHE A 306 -24.82 27.30 -15.69
N GLY A 307 -24.36 27.98 -14.64
CA GLY A 307 -25.12 28.22 -13.40
C GLY A 307 -24.99 27.16 -12.30
N TYR A 308 -23.94 26.33 -12.31
CA TYR A 308 -23.68 25.40 -11.20
C TYR A 308 -23.23 26.16 -9.95
N SER A 309 -23.85 25.91 -8.80
CA SER A 309 -23.64 26.66 -7.55
C SER A 309 -22.49 26.10 -6.72
N ASN A 310 -22.49 24.79 -6.46
CA ASN A 310 -21.54 24.13 -5.57
C ASN A 310 -20.66 23.15 -6.35
N ILE A 311 -19.48 23.63 -6.73
CA ILE A 311 -18.47 22.83 -7.44
C ILE A 311 -17.38 22.45 -6.46
N PHE A 312 -17.15 21.15 -6.30
CA PHE A 312 -16.06 20.64 -5.47
C PHE A 312 -14.95 20.06 -6.32
N VAL A 313 -13.71 20.35 -5.94
CA VAL A 313 -12.52 19.81 -6.57
C VAL A 313 -11.77 18.97 -5.55
N THR A 314 -11.32 17.79 -5.96
CA THR A 314 -10.52 16.91 -5.10
C THR A 314 -9.28 16.40 -5.82
N SER A 315 -8.22 16.25 -5.05
CA SER A 315 -6.94 15.69 -5.45
C SER A 315 -6.23 15.17 -4.20
N PRO A 316 -5.17 14.35 -4.32
CA PRO A 316 -4.41 13.89 -3.16
C PRO A 316 -3.76 15.01 -2.34
N SER A 317 -3.42 16.13 -3.00
CA SER A 317 -2.78 17.29 -2.38
C SER A 317 -3.14 18.57 -3.13
N PRO A 318 -3.41 19.69 -2.44
CA PRO A 318 -3.89 20.92 -3.07
C PRO A 318 -2.86 21.53 -4.04
N ASP A 319 -1.56 21.33 -3.82
CA ASP A 319 -0.49 21.80 -4.70
C ASP A 319 -0.63 21.29 -6.16
N ASN A 320 -1.22 20.10 -6.36
CA ASN A 320 -1.42 19.53 -7.69
C ASN A 320 -2.46 20.31 -8.51
N LEU A 321 -3.34 21.07 -7.84
CA LEU A 321 -4.43 21.80 -8.49
C LEU A 321 -4.03 23.19 -8.97
N HIS A 322 -2.78 23.63 -8.73
CA HIS A 322 -2.31 24.94 -9.17
C HIS A 322 -2.59 25.18 -10.66
N THR A 323 -2.25 24.21 -11.51
CA THR A 323 -2.51 24.32 -12.96
C THR A 323 -4.00 24.30 -13.29
N MET A 324 -4.83 23.54 -12.56
CA MET A 324 -6.26 23.54 -12.80
C MET A 324 -6.86 24.92 -12.51
N PHE A 325 -6.53 25.51 -11.35
CA PHE A 325 -7.00 26.86 -10.99
C PHE A 325 -6.48 27.94 -11.95
N GLU A 326 -5.23 27.85 -12.41
CA GLU A 326 -4.71 28.76 -13.43
C GLU A 326 -5.57 28.75 -14.71
N PHE A 327 -6.05 27.56 -15.14
CA PHE A 327 -6.91 27.45 -16.32
C PHE A 327 -8.38 27.80 -16.04
N ILE A 328 -8.85 27.68 -14.80
CA ILE A 328 -10.14 28.26 -14.38
C ILE A 328 -10.10 29.78 -14.54
N PHE A 329 -9.03 30.44 -14.07
CA PHE A 329 -8.87 31.88 -14.18
C PHE A 329 -8.70 32.34 -15.64
N LYS A 330 -7.95 31.60 -16.47
CA LYS A 330 -7.91 31.88 -17.92
C LYS A 330 -9.28 31.74 -18.59
N GLY A 331 -10.09 30.76 -18.16
CA GLY A 331 -11.47 30.62 -18.62
C GLY A 331 -12.34 31.81 -18.19
N PHE A 332 -12.18 32.28 -16.94
CA PHE A 332 -12.83 33.47 -16.43
C PHE A 332 -12.43 34.74 -17.19
N ASP A 333 -11.14 34.93 -17.48
CA ASP A 333 -10.65 36.04 -18.29
C ASP A 333 -11.29 36.03 -19.69
N ALA A 334 -11.37 34.85 -20.31
CA ALA A 334 -11.99 34.68 -21.62
C ALA A 334 -13.51 34.98 -21.58
N LEU A 335 -14.19 34.57 -20.51
CA LEU A 335 -15.60 34.87 -20.24
C LEU A 335 -15.85 36.27 -19.65
N GLN A 336 -14.81 37.11 -19.57
CA GLN A 336 -14.87 38.48 -19.07
C GLN A 336 -15.37 38.58 -17.61
N TYR A 337 -14.88 37.69 -16.74
CA TYR A 337 -15.03 37.80 -15.28
C TYR A 337 -13.84 38.57 -14.70
N GLN A 338 -14.10 39.51 -13.81
CA GLN A 338 -13.06 40.36 -13.20
C GLN A 338 -12.77 39.94 -11.75
N GLU A 339 -11.48 39.81 -11.40
CA GLU A 339 -11.04 39.54 -10.02
C GLU A 339 -11.45 40.69 -9.08
N HIS A 340 -11.85 40.37 -7.85
CA HIS A 340 -12.36 41.26 -6.81
C HIS A 340 -13.72 41.92 -7.07
N LEU A 341 -14.21 41.93 -8.31
CA LEU A 341 -15.55 42.38 -8.67
C LEU A 341 -16.51 41.20 -8.78
N ASP A 342 -16.20 40.26 -9.67
CA ASP A 342 -17.04 39.09 -9.95
C ASP A 342 -16.66 37.89 -9.09
N TYR A 343 -15.40 37.78 -8.66
CA TYR A 343 -14.93 36.66 -7.85
C TYR A 343 -13.78 37.01 -6.89
N GLU A 344 -13.66 36.24 -5.81
CA GLU A 344 -12.61 36.38 -4.79
C GLU A 344 -11.88 35.05 -4.57
N ILE A 345 -10.55 35.09 -4.47
CA ILE A 345 -9.68 33.93 -4.29
C ILE A 345 -9.24 33.83 -2.82
N ILE A 346 -9.47 32.67 -2.20
CA ILE A 346 -9.04 32.36 -0.84
C ILE A 346 -7.92 31.32 -0.89
N GLN A 347 -6.75 31.70 -0.39
CA GLN A 347 -5.55 30.86 -0.30
C GLN A 347 -5.40 30.20 1.08
N SER A 348 -4.72 29.06 1.13
CA SER A 348 -4.40 28.39 2.39
C SER A 348 -3.39 29.17 3.22
N LEU A 349 -3.60 29.20 4.53
CA LEU A 349 -2.64 29.72 5.51
C LEU A 349 -1.59 28.68 5.92
N ASN A 350 -1.79 27.40 5.58
CA ASN A 350 -0.90 26.32 5.97
C ASN A 350 0.41 26.39 5.15
N PRO A 351 1.59 26.39 5.81
CA PRO A 351 2.87 26.41 5.11
C PRO A 351 3.10 25.18 4.21
N GLU A 352 2.54 24.03 4.58
CA GLU A 352 2.65 22.78 3.82
C GLU A 352 1.97 22.83 2.45
N PHE A 353 0.97 23.71 2.29
CA PHE A 353 0.19 23.85 1.06
C PHE A 353 0.63 25.03 0.21
N ASN A 354 1.82 25.62 0.44
CA ASN A 354 2.43 26.65 -0.41
C ASN A 354 1.49 27.77 -0.91
N LYS A 355 0.56 28.25 -0.06
CA LYS A 355 -0.49 29.22 -0.43
C LYS A 355 -1.40 28.77 -1.58
N ALA A 356 -1.66 27.48 -1.69
CA ALA A 356 -2.59 26.91 -2.67
C ALA A 356 -3.99 27.51 -2.52
N VAL A 357 -4.68 27.67 -3.65
CA VAL A 357 -6.08 28.12 -3.69
C VAL A 357 -6.96 27.03 -3.08
N VAL A 358 -7.70 27.38 -2.03
CA VAL A 358 -8.60 26.45 -1.33
C VAL A 358 -10.04 26.68 -1.76
N ARG A 359 -10.41 27.94 -1.99
CA ARG A 359 -11.78 28.33 -2.33
C ARG A 359 -11.81 29.55 -3.22
N VAL A 360 -12.73 29.55 -4.17
CA VAL A 360 -13.07 30.70 -5.02
C VAL A 360 -14.56 30.98 -4.83
N ASN A 361 -14.89 32.20 -4.44
CA ASN A 361 -16.28 32.66 -4.36
C ASN A 361 -16.59 33.51 -5.59
N ILE A 362 -17.69 33.24 -6.26
CA ILE A 362 -18.13 34.00 -7.45
C ILE A 362 -19.51 34.61 -7.14
N PHE A 363 -19.71 35.85 -7.56
CA PHE A 363 -20.87 36.69 -7.20
C PHE A 363 -21.59 37.32 -8.39
N LYS A 364 -21.16 37.05 -9.64
CA LYS A 364 -21.63 37.75 -10.86
C LYS A 364 -23.16 37.68 -11.08
N GLU A 365 -23.71 36.47 -11.19
CA GLU A 365 -25.16 36.27 -11.36
C GLU A 365 -25.83 35.82 -10.07
N HIS A 366 -25.29 34.77 -9.47
CA HIS A 366 -25.67 34.27 -8.16
C HIS A 366 -24.43 33.82 -7.40
N ARG A 367 -24.60 33.49 -6.12
CA ARG A 367 -23.49 32.98 -5.31
C ARG A 367 -23.11 31.59 -5.79
N GLN A 368 -21.90 31.46 -6.31
CA GLN A 368 -21.29 30.20 -6.71
C GLN A 368 -19.99 30.00 -5.95
N THR A 369 -19.62 28.75 -5.71
CA THR A 369 -18.41 28.42 -4.97
C THR A 369 -17.68 27.25 -5.61
N ILE A 370 -16.37 27.42 -5.79
CA ILE A 370 -15.45 26.36 -6.14
C ILE A 370 -14.60 26.08 -4.90
N GLN A 371 -14.65 24.88 -4.35
CA GLN A 371 -13.94 24.55 -3.12
C GLN A 371 -13.15 23.24 -3.23
N TYR A 372 -11.92 23.26 -2.73
CA TYR A 372 -11.12 22.06 -2.55
C TYR A 372 -11.60 21.23 -1.34
N ILE A 373 -11.76 19.93 -1.54
CA ILE A 373 -12.04 18.95 -0.49
C ILE A 373 -11.01 17.82 -0.54
N HIS A 374 -10.50 17.45 0.63
CA HIS A 374 -9.63 16.28 0.78
C HIS A 374 -10.42 14.98 0.53
N PRO A 375 -9.90 14.01 -0.23
CA PRO A 375 -10.66 12.81 -0.65
C PRO A 375 -11.16 11.93 0.51
N GLY A 376 -10.62 12.08 1.72
CA GLY A 376 -11.13 11.42 2.93
C GLY A 376 -12.47 11.98 3.46
N ASP A 377 -12.84 13.21 3.10
CA ASP A 377 -13.98 13.93 3.65
C ASP A 377 -15.25 13.83 2.77
N ALA A 378 -15.59 12.61 2.32
CA ALA A 378 -16.71 12.38 1.39
C ALA A 378 -18.08 12.88 1.93
N VAL A 379 -18.25 12.99 3.24
CA VAL A 379 -19.50 13.45 3.89
C VAL A 379 -19.87 14.88 3.48
N LYS A 380 -18.87 15.75 3.21
CA LYS A 380 -19.10 17.15 2.83
C LYS A 380 -19.68 17.29 1.42
N LEU A 381 -19.64 16.22 0.61
CA LEU A 381 -20.12 16.22 -0.78
C LEU A 381 -21.63 16.03 -0.91
N GLY A 382 -22.37 15.90 0.21
CA GLY A 382 -23.83 15.76 0.16
C GLY A 382 -24.57 16.94 -0.49
N GLN A 383 -23.95 18.12 -0.56
CA GLN A 383 -24.48 19.34 -1.19
C GLN A 383 -23.83 19.66 -2.56
N ALA A 384 -23.01 18.74 -3.09
CA ALA A 384 -22.31 18.92 -4.36
C ALA A 384 -23.27 18.79 -5.55
N GLU A 385 -23.15 19.68 -6.52
CA GLU A 385 -23.80 19.54 -7.84
C GLU A 385 -22.83 18.95 -8.87
N LEU A 386 -21.55 19.36 -8.79
CA LEU A 386 -20.46 18.88 -9.61
C LEU A 386 -19.24 18.55 -8.75
N LEU A 387 -18.70 17.35 -8.92
CA LEU A 387 -17.42 16.93 -8.35
C LEU A 387 -16.38 16.73 -9.46
N VAL A 388 -15.23 17.38 -9.31
CA VAL A 388 -14.07 17.18 -10.18
C VAL A 388 -12.95 16.49 -9.41
N ILE A 389 -12.53 15.33 -9.88
CA ILE A 389 -11.45 14.52 -9.32
C ILE A 389 -10.24 14.60 -10.27
N ASP A 390 -9.18 15.30 -9.87
CA ASP A 390 -7.90 15.27 -10.60
C ASP A 390 -6.98 14.18 -10.05
N GLU A 391 -6.24 13.53 -10.95
CA GLU A 391 -5.37 12.38 -10.64
C GLU A 391 -6.07 11.27 -9.83
N ALA A 392 -7.24 10.82 -10.30
CA ALA A 392 -8.03 9.77 -9.66
C ALA A 392 -7.24 8.46 -9.43
N ALA A 393 -6.28 8.14 -10.31
CA ALA A 393 -5.39 6.99 -10.18
C ALA A 393 -4.47 7.04 -8.93
N ALA A 394 -4.30 8.22 -8.32
CA ALA A 394 -3.53 8.37 -7.08
C ALA A 394 -4.39 8.21 -5.82
N ILE A 395 -5.72 8.19 -5.94
CA ILE A 395 -6.66 8.09 -4.82
C ILE A 395 -7.15 6.64 -4.70
N PRO A 396 -7.04 6.01 -3.52
CA PRO A 396 -7.53 4.65 -3.25
C PRO A 396 -8.93 4.38 -3.81
N LEU A 397 -9.13 3.24 -4.47
CA LEU A 397 -10.42 2.86 -5.06
C LEU A 397 -11.59 2.88 -4.05
N PRO A 398 -11.44 2.44 -2.78
CA PRO A 398 -12.52 2.57 -1.79
C PRO A 398 -12.92 4.02 -1.52
N LEU A 399 -11.95 4.94 -1.49
CA LEU A 399 -12.23 6.37 -1.34
C LEU A 399 -12.91 6.93 -2.59
N VAL A 400 -12.45 6.58 -3.79
CA VAL A 400 -13.11 7.01 -5.03
C VAL A 400 -14.55 6.51 -5.10
N LYS A 401 -14.84 5.27 -4.68
CA LYS A 401 -16.21 4.78 -4.59
C LYS A 401 -17.07 5.59 -3.64
N ASN A 402 -16.53 6.01 -2.49
CA ASN A 402 -17.24 6.87 -1.55
C ASN A 402 -17.46 8.30 -2.08
N LEU A 403 -16.59 8.77 -2.98
CA LEU A 403 -16.72 10.05 -3.68
C LEU A 403 -17.73 10.01 -4.84
N LEU A 404 -18.19 8.83 -5.28
CA LEU A 404 -19.20 8.71 -6.34
C LEU A 404 -20.62 8.82 -5.77
N GLY A 405 -21.07 10.05 -5.49
CA GLY A 405 -22.43 10.36 -5.01
C GLY A 405 -23.46 10.68 -6.12
N PRO A 406 -24.72 10.99 -5.80
CA PRO A 406 -25.79 11.28 -6.77
C PRO A 406 -25.68 12.70 -7.39
N TYR A 407 -24.52 13.02 -7.94
CA TYR A 407 -24.20 14.27 -8.65
C TYR A 407 -23.32 13.99 -9.87
N LEU A 408 -23.11 15.00 -10.72
CA LEU A 408 -22.24 14.93 -11.88
C LEU A 408 -20.78 14.79 -11.42
N VAL A 409 -20.04 13.84 -12.00
CA VAL A 409 -18.64 13.61 -11.63
C VAL A 409 -17.74 13.66 -12.85
N PHE A 410 -16.72 14.51 -12.81
CA PHE A 410 -15.60 14.52 -13.75
C PHE A 410 -14.39 13.90 -13.10
N MET A 411 -13.75 12.96 -13.80
CA MET A 411 -12.54 12.30 -13.32
C MET A 411 -11.45 12.42 -14.37
N ALA A 412 -10.27 12.87 -13.97
CA ALA A 412 -9.06 12.74 -14.77
C ALA A 412 -8.15 11.65 -14.20
N SER A 413 -7.70 10.76 -15.08
CA SER A 413 -6.77 9.67 -14.76
C SER A 413 -5.57 9.68 -15.70
N THR A 414 -4.40 9.30 -15.18
CA THR A 414 -3.17 9.10 -15.96
C THR A 414 -3.13 7.76 -16.71
N ILE A 415 -3.97 6.80 -16.33
CA ILE A 415 -3.90 5.40 -16.81
C ILE A 415 -5.30 4.95 -17.28
N ASN A 416 -5.33 4.19 -18.38
CA ASN A 416 -6.52 3.53 -18.89
C ASN A 416 -6.90 2.33 -18.00
N GLY A 417 -8.18 2.14 -17.71
CA GLY A 417 -8.69 0.91 -17.08
C GLY A 417 -9.05 1.00 -15.59
N PHE A 418 -9.19 2.21 -15.04
CA PHE A 418 -9.54 2.38 -13.62
C PHE A 418 -10.96 1.92 -13.26
N LEU A 419 -11.89 1.83 -14.23
CA LEU A 419 -13.29 1.55 -13.95
C LEU A 419 -13.81 0.40 -14.81
N SER A 420 -14.00 -0.77 -14.20
CA SER A 420 -15.13 -1.59 -14.63
C SER A 420 -16.41 -0.77 -14.53
N PRO A 421 -17.35 -0.91 -15.46
CA PRO A 421 -18.59 -0.14 -15.43
C PRO A 421 -19.28 -0.40 -14.10
N CYS A 422 -19.35 0.63 -13.24
CA CYS A 422 -20.30 0.63 -12.13
C CYS A 422 -21.68 0.50 -12.76
N THR A 423 -22.30 -0.66 -12.60
CA THR A 423 -23.47 -1.17 -13.34
C THR A 423 -24.76 -0.32 -13.27
N ALA A 424 -24.71 0.88 -12.67
CA ALA A 424 -25.85 1.77 -12.47
C ALA A 424 -25.60 3.25 -12.87
N ARG A 425 -24.47 3.60 -13.52
CA ARG A 425 -24.15 4.98 -13.97
C ARG A 425 -23.75 5.01 -15.44
N SER A 426 -24.13 6.07 -16.17
CA SER A 426 -23.61 6.31 -17.52
C SER A 426 -22.16 6.80 -17.42
N LEU A 427 -21.26 6.08 -18.10
CA LEU A 427 -19.83 6.40 -18.17
C LEU A 427 -19.50 6.89 -19.58
N HIS A 428 -19.05 8.13 -19.68
CA HIS A 428 -18.53 8.69 -20.93
C HIS A 428 -17.02 8.77 -20.86
N GLU A 429 -16.33 7.92 -21.62
CA GLU A 429 -14.88 7.93 -21.69
C GLU A 429 -14.38 8.90 -22.78
N VAL A 430 -13.32 9.63 -22.47
CA VAL A 430 -12.60 10.55 -23.36
C VAL A 430 -11.12 10.33 -23.17
N SER A 431 -10.37 10.23 -24.26
CA SER A 431 -8.92 10.08 -24.21
C SER A 431 -8.20 11.27 -24.88
N LEU A 432 -7.07 11.70 -24.32
CA LEU A 432 -6.18 12.68 -24.96
C LEU A 432 -4.85 12.00 -25.33
N HIS A 433 -4.48 12.10 -26.60
CA HIS A 433 -3.24 11.53 -27.13
C HIS A 433 -2.21 12.61 -27.46
N GLU A 434 -2.66 13.79 -27.90
CA GLU A 434 -1.77 14.87 -28.31
C GLU A 434 -1.15 15.64 -27.13
N SER A 435 0.16 15.88 -27.17
CA SER A 435 0.87 16.70 -26.17
C SER A 435 0.65 18.18 -26.40
N ILE A 436 0.49 18.93 -25.31
CA ILE A 436 0.42 20.40 -25.36
C ILE A 436 1.80 21.07 -25.30
N ARG A 437 2.85 20.33 -24.94
CA ARG A 437 4.21 20.84 -24.70
C ARG A 437 5.12 20.75 -25.91
N TYR A 438 4.96 19.70 -26.72
CA TYR A 438 5.79 19.38 -27.87
C TYR A 438 4.94 18.73 -28.97
N ALA A 439 5.44 18.78 -30.21
CA ALA A 439 4.72 18.23 -31.36
C ALA A 439 4.63 16.69 -31.33
N PRO A 440 3.62 16.10 -31.99
CA PRO A 440 3.46 14.64 -32.05
C PRO A 440 4.62 13.99 -32.81
N GLY A 441 5.05 12.81 -32.35
CA GLY A 441 6.15 12.07 -32.98
C GLY A 441 7.54 12.47 -32.51
N ASP A 442 7.64 13.15 -31.36
CA ASP A 442 8.92 13.51 -30.75
C ASP A 442 9.77 12.27 -30.45
N ALA A 443 11.00 12.25 -30.98
CA ALA A 443 11.89 11.11 -30.88
C ALA A 443 12.39 10.87 -29.44
N VAL A 444 12.54 11.94 -28.65
CA VAL A 444 12.94 11.84 -27.24
C VAL A 444 11.81 11.25 -26.41
N GLU A 445 10.55 11.60 -26.71
CA GLU A 445 9.39 10.98 -26.05
C GLU A 445 9.33 9.49 -26.33
N LYS A 446 9.44 9.12 -27.61
CA LYS A 446 9.37 7.72 -28.03
C LYS A 446 10.48 6.90 -27.39
N TRP A 447 11.71 7.40 -27.40
CA TRP A 447 12.83 6.79 -26.70
C TRP A 447 12.56 6.62 -25.20
N LEU A 448 12.01 7.64 -24.54
CA LEU A 448 11.69 7.59 -23.11
C LEU A 448 10.64 6.51 -22.80
N ASN A 449 9.58 6.43 -23.60
CA ASN A 449 8.52 5.43 -23.45
C ASN A 449 9.03 4.01 -23.72
N GLU A 450 9.90 3.83 -24.72
CA GLU A 450 10.53 2.55 -25.03
C GLU A 450 11.49 2.11 -23.92
N LEU A 451 12.34 3.02 -23.41
CA LEU A 451 13.27 2.75 -22.32
C LEU A 451 12.55 2.37 -21.02
N LEU A 452 11.51 3.12 -20.66
CA LEU A 452 10.76 2.93 -19.41
C LEU A 452 9.60 1.93 -19.53
N CYS A 453 9.35 1.41 -20.72
CA CYS A 453 8.25 0.48 -21.02
C CYS A 453 6.87 1.00 -20.57
N LEU A 454 6.59 2.26 -20.89
CA LEU A 454 5.33 2.92 -20.51
C LEU A 454 4.18 2.58 -21.47
N ASP A 455 4.49 2.06 -22.67
CA ASP A 455 3.53 1.71 -23.72
C ASP A 455 2.81 0.38 -23.40
N CYS A 456 1.94 0.40 -22.39
CA CYS A 456 1.26 -0.80 -21.88
C CYS A 456 0.01 -1.19 -22.68
N LEU A 457 -0.35 -0.44 -23.74
CA LEU A 457 -1.60 -0.63 -24.48
C LEU A 457 -1.57 -1.79 -25.49
N ASN A 458 -0.39 -2.37 -25.75
CA ASN A 458 -0.22 -3.47 -26.70
C ASN A 458 -0.17 -4.83 -25.98
N ILE A 459 -1.19 -5.17 -25.19
CA ILE A 459 -1.41 -6.57 -24.80
C ILE A 459 -2.19 -7.23 -25.94
N PRO A 460 -1.55 -8.05 -26.80
CA PRO A 460 -2.28 -8.76 -27.84
C PRO A 460 -3.31 -9.66 -27.16
N ARG A 461 -4.59 -9.53 -27.51
CA ARG A 461 -5.63 -10.45 -27.05
C ARG A 461 -5.45 -11.78 -27.76
N LEU A 462 -5.37 -12.88 -27.01
CA LEU A 462 -5.50 -14.22 -27.60
C LEU A 462 -6.88 -14.36 -28.24
N ILE A 463 -6.93 -14.30 -29.57
CA ILE A 463 -8.14 -14.56 -30.37
C ILE A 463 -8.45 -16.07 -30.36
N THR A 464 -7.43 -16.91 -30.18
CA THR A 464 -7.50 -18.35 -30.03
C THR A 464 -7.49 -18.71 -28.54
N GLY A 465 -8.54 -19.38 -28.05
CA GLY A 465 -8.77 -19.63 -26.62
C GLY A 465 -7.54 -20.11 -25.83
N CYS A 466 -7.48 -19.72 -24.56
CA CYS A 466 -6.33 -19.98 -23.70
C CYS A 466 -6.16 -21.49 -23.37
N PRO A 467 -4.92 -21.99 -23.27
CA PRO A 467 -4.66 -23.38 -22.91
C PRO A 467 -5.01 -23.67 -21.45
N LEU A 468 -5.27 -24.94 -21.14
CA LEU A 468 -5.53 -25.36 -19.76
C LEU A 468 -4.34 -25.01 -18.84
N PRO A 469 -4.54 -24.50 -17.61
CA PRO A 469 -3.44 -24.14 -16.71
C PRO A 469 -2.46 -25.29 -16.44
N GLN A 470 -2.90 -26.54 -16.53
CA GLN A 470 -2.06 -27.72 -16.29
C GLN A 470 -1.00 -27.94 -17.38
N THR A 471 -1.25 -27.53 -18.62
CA THR A 471 -0.32 -27.67 -19.75
C THR A 471 0.69 -26.53 -19.84
N CYS A 472 0.54 -25.51 -18.99
CA CYS A 472 1.44 -24.37 -18.94
C CYS A 472 2.60 -24.66 -18.00
N ASP A 473 3.81 -24.29 -18.46
CA ASP A 473 5.06 -24.46 -17.73
C ASP A 473 5.64 -23.12 -17.32
N LEU A 474 6.37 -23.15 -16.21
CA LEU A 474 7.04 -21.99 -15.65
C LEU A 474 8.50 -21.98 -16.13
N TYR A 475 8.97 -20.84 -16.60
CA TYR A 475 10.33 -20.62 -17.09
C TYR A 475 11.05 -19.60 -16.21
N TYR A 476 12.34 -19.80 -15.99
CA TYR A 476 13.21 -18.81 -15.36
C TYR A 476 13.73 -17.83 -16.41
N VAL A 477 13.65 -16.52 -16.11
CA VAL A 477 14.10 -15.47 -17.04
C VAL A 477 15.51 -15.02 -16.67
N ASN A 478 16.44 -15.15 -17.60
CA ASN A 478 17.79 -14.64 -17.42
C ASN A 478 17.81 -13.11 -17.57
N ARG A 479 18.04 -12.40 -16.47
CA ARG A 479 18.01 -10.93 -16.41
C ARG A 479 19.10 -10.25 -17.23
N ASP A 480 20.30 -10.83 -17.31
CA ASP A 480 21.40 -10.27 -18.09
C ASP A 480 21.04 -10.19 -19.58
N THR A 481 20.37 -11.22 -20.09
CA THR A 481 19.90 -11.29 -21.48
C THR A 481 18.60 -10.52 -21.72
N LEU A 482 17.78 -10.35 -20.68
CA LEU A 482 16.57 -9.55 -20.74
C LEU A 482 16.90 -8.06 -20.93
N PHE A 483 17.93 -7.56 -20.22
CA PHE A 483 18.32 -6.14 -20.23
C PHE A 483 19.45 -5.81 -21.22
N CYS A 484 19.85 -6.73 -22.11
CA CYS A 484 20.91 -6.51 -23.10
C CYS A 484 20.56 -5.57 -24.27
N TYR A 485 19.36 -4.99 -24.27
CA TYR A 485 18.84 -4.08 -25.32
C TYR A 485 18.80 -4.70 -26.73
N HIS A 486 18.47 -5.99 -26.84
CA HIS A 486 18.17 -6.64 -28.12
C HIS A 486 16.69 -6.50 -28.49
N LYS A 487 16.37 -6.38 -29.79
CA LYS A 487 14.99 -6.14 -30.28
C LYS A 487 13.96 -7.15 -29.76
N ALA A 488 14.32 -8.44 -29.72
CA ALA A 488 13.42 -9.48 -29.20
C ALA A 488 13.28 -9.43 -27.67
N SER A 489 14.37 -9.17 -26.94
CA SER A 489 14.38 -9.03 -25.49
C SER A 489 13.59 -7.79 -25.05
N GLU A 490 13.69 -6.68 -25.78
CA GLU A 490 12.90 -5.47 -25.54
C GLU A 490 11.41 -5.71 -25.76
N ALA A 491 11.03 -6.40 -26.83
CA ALA A 491 9.63 -6.77 -27.04
C ALA A 491 9.08 -7.67 -25.93
N PHE A 492 9.90 -8.61 -25.43
CA PHE A 492 9.53 -9.47 -24.29
C PHE A 492 9.44 -8.68 -22.97
N LEU A 493 10.40 -7.78 -22.71
CA LEU A 493 10.41 -6.90 -21.54
C LEU A 493 9.20 -5.95 -21.52
N GLN A 494 8.83 -5.40 -22.68
CA GLN A 494 7.63 -4.57 -22.84
C GLN A 494 6.36 -5.36 -22.48
N ARG A 495 6.22 -6.61 -22.95
CA ARG A 495 5.09 -7.48 -22.57
C ARG A 495 5.05 -7.77 -21.08
N LEU A 496 6.21 -8.07 -20.49
CA LEU A 496 6.36 -8.35 -19.06
C LEU A 496 6.00 -7.11 -18.21
N MET A 497 6.47 -5.92 -18.59
CA MET A 497 6.15 -4.68 -17.89
C MET A 497 4.69 -4.26 -18.08
N ALA A 498 4.14 -4.41 -19.29
CA ALA A 498 2.72 -4.15 -19.56
C ALA A 498 1.83 -5.02 -18.66
N LEU A 499 2.17 -6.29 -18.49
CA LEU A 499 1.48 -7.21 -17.59
C LEU A 499 1.62 -6.80 -16.11
N TYR A 500 2.79 -6.33 -15.67
CA TYR A 500 2.94 -5.76 -14.33
C TYR A 500 2.08 -4.52 -14.12
N VAL A 501 1.99 -3.63 -15.10
CA VAL A 501 1.17 -2.40 -15.04
C VAL A 501 -0.32 -2.72 -15.06
N ALA A 502 -0.74 -3.72 -15.84
CA ALA A 502 -2.14 -4.12 -15.91
C ALA A 502 -2.64 -4.81 -14.63
N SER A 503 -1.79 -5.57 -13.95
CA SER A 503 -2.17 -6.37 -12.78
C SER A 503 -2.07 -5.63 -11.44
N HIS A 504 -1.23 -4.60 -11.35
CA HIS A 504 -0.99 -3.86 -10.10
C HIS A 504 -1.64 -2.48 -10.12
N TYR A 505 -2.29 -2.15 -9.00
CA TYR A 505 -3.00 -0.88 -8.83
C TYR A 505 -2.12 0.36 -9.00
N LYS A 506 -0.83 0.28 -8.62
CA LYS A 506 0.12 1.39 -8.76
C LYS A 506 1.53 0.87 -8.95
N ASN A 507 2.14 1.27 -10.06
CA ASN A 507 3.54 0.97 -10.37
C ASN A 507 4.37 2.26 -10.43
N SER A 508 5.66 2.12 -10.13
CA SER A 508 6.63 3.17 -10.33
C SER A 508 7.61 2.76 -11.43
N PRO A 509 8.06 3.68 -12.30
CA PRO A 509 9.15 3.39 -13.23
C PRO A 509 10.43 2.92 -12.53
N ASN A 510 10.62 3.26 -11.25
CA ASN A 510 11.75 2.80 -10.45
C ASN A 510 11.72 1.28 -10.19
N ASP A 511 10.56 0.64 -10.34
CA ASP A 511 10.43 -0.81 -10.20
C ASP A 511 11.25 -1.56 -11.27
N LEU A 512 11.40 -0.97 -12.46
CA LEU A 512 12.22 -1.52 -13.54
C LEU A 512 13.71 -1.53 -13.19
N GLN A 513 14.17 -0.48 -12.49
CA GLN A 513 15.53 -0.41 -11.98
C GLN A 513 15.76 -1.44 -10.86
N MET A 514 14.78 -1.59 -9.97
CA MET A 514 14.84 -2.64 -8.93
C MET A 514 14.87 -4.03 -9.56
N LEU A 515 14.11 -4.27 -10.63
CA LEU A 515 14.05 -5.55 -11.33
C LEU A 515 15.38 -5.93 -11.99
N SER A 516 16.11 -4.94 -12.49
CA SER A 516 17.35 -5.12 -13.25
C SER A 516 18.57 -5.23 -12.34
N ASP A 517 18.73 -4.29 -11.42
CA ASP A 517 19.98 -4.15 -10.68
C ASP A 517 20.04 -5.03 -9.41
N ALA A 518 18.91 -5.27 -8.75
CA ALA A 518 18.91 -5.91 -7.43
C ALA A 518 19.23 -7.43 -7.52
N PRO A 519 20.34 -7.91 -6.94
CA PRO A 519 20.85 -9.26 -7.17
C PRO A 519 19.91 -10.36 -6.68
N ALA A 520 19.25 -10.14 -5.54
CA ALA A 520 18.36 -11.10 -4.89
C ALA A 520 17.04 -11.35 -5.63
N HIS A 521 16.72 -10.59 -6.69
CA HIS A 521 15.44 -10.73 -7.40
C HIS A 521 15.48 -11.79 -8.50
N HIS A 522 14.57 -12.75 -8.47
CA HIS A 522 14.38 -13.74 -9.52
C HIS A 522 13.06 -13.52 -10.25
N LEU A 523 13.07 -13.77 -11.56
CA LEU A 523 11.92 -13.63 -12.44
C LEU A 523 11.50 -14.98 -13.01
N PHE A 524 10.22 -15.28 -12.88
CA PHE A 524 9.60 -16.46 -13.45
C PHE A 524 8.41 -16.08 -14.33
N CYS A 525 8.31 -16.68 -15.51
CA CYS A 525 7.21 -16.44 -16.45
C CYS A 525 6.48 -17.75 -16.76
N LEU A 526 5.16 -17.75 -16.64
CA LEU A 526 4.30 -18.84 -17.04
C LEU A 526 3.95 -18.66 -18.52
N LEU A 527 4.33 -19.63 -19.33
CA LEU A 527 4.14 -19.61 -20.78
C LEU A 527 3.20 -20.74 -21.22
N PRO A 528 2.41 -20.54 -22.28
CA PRO A 528 1.70 -21.63 -22.91
C PRO A 528 2.71 -22.63 -23.53
N PRO A 529 2.29 -23.89 -23.78
CA PRO A 529 3.15 -24.85 -24.46
C PRO A 529 3.55 -24.30 -25.83
N VAL A 530 4.85 -24.09 -26.04
CA VAL A 530 5.38 -23.53 -27.29
C VAL A 530 5.57 -24.68 -28.28
N PRO A 531 4.85 -24.71 -29.42
CA PRO A 531 5.13 -25.69 -30.45
C PRO A 531 6.55 -25.44 -31.01
N PRO A 532 7.36 -26.49 -31.20
CA PRO A 532 8.77 -26.34 -31.64
C PRO A 532 8.91 -25.73 -33.04
N THR A 533 7.82 -25.61 -33.79
CA THR A 533 7.77 -25.07 -35.15
C THR A 533 7.59 -23.55 -35.23
N GLN A 534 7.29 -22.87 -34.11
CA GLN A 534 6.92 -21.46 -34.12
C GLN A 534 8.06 -20.57 -33.56
N ASN A 535 8.75 -19.84 -34.44
CA ASN A 535 9.79 -18.85 -34.07
C ASN A 535 9.24 -17.50 -33.57
N SER A 536 7.99 -17.46 -33.10
CA SER A 536 7.40 -16.23 -32.54
C SER A 536 7.59 -16.18 -31.03
N LEU A 537 7.82 -14.97 -30.49
CA LEU A 537 7.90 -14.74 -29.05
C LEU A 537 6.63 -15.24 -28.34
N PRO A 538 6.74 -16.14 -27.35
CA PRO A 538 5.59 -16.66 -26.63
C PRO A 538 4.89 -15.54 -25.87
N GLU A 539 3.59 -15.70 -25.68
CA GLU A 539 2.81 -14.80 -24.85
C GLU A 539 3.03 -15.13 -23.37
N VAL A 540 3.13 -14.08 -22.54
CA VAL A 540 3.34 -14.21 -21.11
C VAL A 540 1.99 -14.20 -20.41
N LEU A 541 1.58 -15.34 -19.86
CA LEU A 541 0.27 -15.49 -19.20
C LEU A 541 0.30 -14.97 -17.75
N ALA A 542 1.38 -15.29 -17.04
CA ALA A 542 1.63 -14.81 -15.68
C ALA A 542 3.12 -14.59 -15.43
N VAL A 543 3.45 -13.65 -14.56
CA VAL A 543 4.83 -13.39 -14.12
C VAL A 543 4.87 -13.39 -12.60
N VAL A 544 5.88 -14.05 -12.04
CA VAL A 544 6.16 -14.07 -10.61
C VAL A 544 7.54 -13.49 -10.35
N GLN A 545 7.60 -12.46 -9.51
CA GLN A 545 8.84 -11.87 -9.01
C GLN A 545 9.10 -12.39 -7.60
N VAL A 546 10.23 -13.06 -7.40
CA VAL A 546 10.71 -13.53 -6.10
C VAL A 546 11.92 -12.70 -5.69
N CYS A 547 12.09 -12.45 -4.40
CA CYS A 547 13.25 -11.80 -3.81
C CYS A 547 13.77 -12.71 -2.70
N LEU A 548 15.03 -13.13 -2.79
CA LEU A 548 15.69 -13.91 -1.75
C LEU A 548 16.01 -12.98 -0.57
N GLU A 549 15.53 -13.34 0.62
CA GLU A 549 15.71 -12.59 1.87
C GLU A 549 16.18 -13.54 2.96
N GLY A 550 16.96 -13.07 3.93
CA GLY A 550 17.39 -13.88 5.07
C GLY A 550 18.90 -14.07 5.16
N GLU A 551 19.32 -15.14 5.86
CA GLU A 551 20.73 -15.41 6.20
C GLU A 551 21.42 -14.24 6.92
N ILE A 552 20.65 -13.51 7.72
CA ILE A 552 21.12 -12.32 8.44
C ILE A 552 21.90 -12.78 9.67
N SER A 553 23.06 -12.19 9.91
CA SER A 553 23.86 -12.51 11.08
C SER A 553 23.12 -12.14 12.37
N ARG A 554 23.11 -13.06 13.35
CA ARG A 554 22.46 -12.86 14.66
C ARG A 554 22.88 -11.55 15.34
N GLN A 555 24.14 -11.16 15.17
CA GLN A 555 24.69 -9.93 15.74
C GLN A 555 24.17 -8.67 15.04
N SER A 556 23.98 -8.71 13.72
CA SER A 556 23.32 -7.64 12.95
C SER A 556 21.88 -7.43 13.44
N ILE A 557 21.14 -8.52 13.69
CA ILE A 557 19.77 -8.46 14.21
C ILE A 557 19.70 -7.81 15.59
N LEU A 558 20.54 -8.26 16.53
CA LEU A 558 20.58 -7.70 17.89
C LEU A 558 21.01 -6.22 17.91
N ASN A 559 21.96 -5.84 17.04
CA ASN A 559 22.38 -4.45 16.88
C ASN A 559 21.28 -3.58 16.28
N SER A 560 20.46 -4.13 15.38
CA SER A 560 19.37 -3.41 14.74
C SER A 560 18.16 -3.27 15.67
N LEU A 561 17.83 -4.31 16.43
CA LEU A 561 16.81 -4.29 17.48
C LEU A 561 17.14 -3.27 18.57
N SER A 562 18.42 -3.16 18.98
CA SER A 562 18.85 -2.18 19.99
C SER A 562 18.93 -0.74 19.48
N ARG A 563 19.27 -0.53 18.19
CA ARG A 563 19.39 0.81 17.59
C ARG A 563 18.14 1.30 16.87
N GLY A 564 17.13 0.44 16.69
CA GLY A 564 15.91 0.74 15.95
C GLY A 564 16.12 1.08 14.47
N LYS A 565 17.26 0.70 13.88
CA LYS A 565 17.57 0.95 12.46
C LYS A 565 17.35 -0.32 11.65
N LYS A 566 16.46 -0.24 10.66
CA LYS A 566 16.23 -1.33 9.69
C LYS A 566 17.21 -1.18 8.53
N ALA A 567 17.99 -2.21 8.23
CA ALA A 567 18.71 -2.27 6.98
C ALA A 567 17.71 -2.35 5.81
N SER A 568 18.05 -1.75 4.67
CA SER A 568 17.21 -1.83 3.47
C SER A 568 17.42 -3.19 2.78
N GLY A 569 16.38 -3.74 2.13
CA GLY A 569 16.46 -5.03 1.43
C GLY A 569 15.50 -6.09 2.00
N ASP A 570 15.72 -6.49 3.26
CA ASP A 570 15.08 -7.66 3.89
C ASP A 570 13.80 -7.32 4.67
N LEU A 571 12.63 -7.26 4.04
CA LEU A 571 11.41 -6.82 4.73
C LEU A 571 10.90 -7.85 5.74
N ILE A 572 10.80 -9.12 5.35
CA ILE A 572 10.15 -10.16 6.16
C ILE A 572 11.00 -10.50 7.38
N PRO A 573 12.31 -10.79 7.25
CA PRO A 573 13.18 -11.04 8.40
C PRO A 573 13.14 -9.92 9.44
N TRP A 574 13.24 -8.65 9.00
CA TRP A 574 13.18 -7.51 9.91
C TRP A 574 11.83 -7.36 10.60
N THR A 575 10.73 -7.52 9.87
CA THR A 575 9.38 -7.35 10.42
C THR A 575 9.05 -8.45 11.43
N VAL A 576 9.36 -9.71 11.11
CA VAL A 576 9.08 -10.84 12.02
C VAL A 576 9.99 -10.78 13.24
N SER A 577 11.30 -10.54 13.06
CA SER A 577 12.25 -10.43 14.17
C SER A 577 11.91 -9.27 15.12
N GLU A 578 11.39 -8.15 14.61
CA GLU A 578 10.94 -7.02 15.45
C GLU A 578 9.65 -7.34 16.22
N GLN A 579 8.69 -8.01 15.58
CA GLN A 579 7.37 -8.25 16.18
C GLN A 579 7.37 -9.40 17.19
N PHE A 580 8.17 -10.43 16.96
CA PHE A 580 8.30 -11.60 17.83
C PHE A 580 9.55 -11.55 18.71
N GLN A 581 10.46 -10.58 18.48
CA GLN A 581 11.75 -10.48 19.18
C GLN A 581 12.59 -11.75 19.06
N ASP A 582 12.44 -12.45 17.94
CA ASP A 582 13.10 -13.71 17.67
C ASP A 582 14.28 -13.50 16.71
N PRO A 583 15.53 -13.61 17.18
CA PRO A 583 16.71 -13.46 16.34
C PRO A 583 17.00 -14.71 15.50
N GLU A 584 16.38 -15.86 15.79
CA GLU A 584 16.61 -17.11 15.06
C GLU A 584 15.93 -17.08 13.69
N PHE A 585 14.73 -16.51 13.63
CA PHE A 585 13.99 -16.36 12.37
C PHE A 585 14.77 -15.57 11.31
N GLY A 586 15.52 -14.52 11.69
CA GLY A 586 16.28 -13.73 10.73
C GLY A 586 17.49 -14.46 10.13
N GLY A 587 17.94 -15.55 10.76
CA GLY A 587 19.00 -16.42 10.23
C GLY A 587 18.50 -17.42 9.18
N LEU A 588 17.19 -17.66 9.08
CA LEU A 588 16.60 -18.54 8.08
C LEU A 588 16.72 -17.94 6.67
N SER A 589 16.78 -18.79 5.65
CA SER A 589 16.81 -18.39 4.24
C SER A 589 15.41 -18.45 3.66
N GLY A 590 14.92 -17.35 3.10
CA GLY A 590 13.53 -17.21 2.68
C GLY A 590 13.36 -16.61 1.29
N GLY A 591 12.30 -17.02 0.60
CA GLY A 591 11.89 -16.42 -0.68
C GLY A 591 10.66 -15.54 -0.50
N ARG A 592 10.79 -14.23 -0.68
CA ARG A 592 9.64 -13.32 -0.72
C ARG A 592 9.09 -13.20 -2.14
N VAL A 593 7.86 -13.64 -2.36
CA VAL A 593 7.11 -13.31 -3.59
C VAL A 593 6.68 -11.84 -3.51
N VAL A 594 7.40 -10.99 -4.24
CA VAL A 594 7.18 -9.53 -4.26
C VAL A 594 5.96 -9.18 -5.08
N ARG A 595 5.82 -9.80 -6.26
CA ARG A 595 4.73 -9.52 -7.20
C ARG A 595 4.30 -10.79 -7.92
N ILE A 596 2.99 -10.93 -8.11
CA ILE A 596 2.39 -11.90 -9.01
C ILE A 596 1.46 -11.14 -9.95
N ALA A 597 1.79 -11.19 -11.24
CA ALA A 597 1.05 -10.50 -12.28
C ALA A 597 0.37 -11.56 -13.15
N VAL A 598 -0.96 -11.54 -13.20
CA VAL A 598 -1.77 -12.36 -14.11
C VAL A 598 -2.54 -11.41 -15.00
N ASN A 599 -2.65 -11.74 -16.28
CA ASN A 599 -3.35 -10.89 -17.24
C ASN A 599 -4.81 -10.68 -16.75
N PRO A 600 -5.30 -9.43 -16.63
CA PRO A 600 -6.67 -9.14 -16.19
C PRO A 600 -7.75 -9.94 -16.92
N ASP A 601 -7.57 -10.17 -18.22
CA ASP A 601 -8.52 -10.94 -19.04
C ASP A 601 -8.58 -12.43 -18.65
N TYR A 602 -7.53 -12.95 -18.00
CA TYR A 602 -7.38 -14.36 -17.61
C TYR A 602 -7.49 -14.58 -16.10
N GLN A 603 -7.92 -13.56 -15.34
CA GLN A 603 -8.16 -13.68 -13.92
C GLN A 603 -9.32 -14.65 -13.62
N GLY A 604 -9.18 -15.45 -12.57
CA GLY A 604 -10.18 -16.46 -12.19
C GLY A 604 -10.00 -17.83 -12.85
N MET A 605 -9.19 -17.96 -13.91
CA MET A 605 -8.91 -19.25 -14.58
C MET A 605 -7.86 -20.12 -13.87
N GLY A 606 -7.13 -19.58 -12.87
CA GLY A 606 -6.22 -20.36 -12.03
C GLY A 606 -4.73 -20.37 -12.44
N TYR A 607 -4.31 -19.58 -13.44
CA TYR A 607 -2.89 -19.48 -13.85
C TYR A 607 -1.96 -19.04 -12.71
N GLY A 608 -2.39 -18.08 -11.88
CA GLY A 608 -1.61 -17.65 -10.72
C GLY A 608 -1.39 -18.77 -9.69
N SER A 609 -2.41 -19.61 -9.46
CA SER A 609 -2.29 -20.77 -8.56
C SER A 609 -1.32 -21.80 -9.11
N ARG A 610 -1.37 -22.07 -10.43
CA ARG A 610 -0.43 -22.96 -11.11
C ARG A 610 1.01 -22.46 -11.00
N ALA A 611 1.23 -21.17 -11.26
CA ALA A 611 2.56 -20.57 -11.17
C ALA A 611 3.16 -20.71 -9.76
N LEU A 612 2.36 -20.49 -8.71
CA LEU A 612 2.80 -20.68 -7.32
C LEU A 612 3.08 -22.16 -6.98
N GLN A 613 2.26 -23.09 -7.48
CA GLN A 613 2.49 -24.52 -7.27
C GLN A 613 3.80 -24.98 -7.89
N LEU A 614 4.06 -24.59 -9.15
CA LEU A 614 5.31 -24.92 -9.84
C LEU A 614 6.53 -24.28 -9.16
N LEU A 615 6.39 -23.03 -8.70
CA LEU A 615 7.43 -22.33 -7.96
C LEU A 615 7.72 -23.01 -6.62
N GLN A 616 6.69 -23.45 -5.89
CA GLN A 616 6.87 -24.21 -4.65
C GLN A 616 7.60 -25.52 -4.92
N MET A 617 7.17 -26.29 -5.92
CA MET A 617 7.83 -27.54 -6.31
C MET A 617 9.30 -27.33 -6.72
N TYR A 618 9.62 -26.18 -7.32
CA TYR A 618 10.99 -25.81 -7.69
C TYR A 618 11.89 -25.60 -6.48
N TYR A 619 11.45 -24.81 -5.49
CA TYR A 619 12.24 -24.57 -4.28
C TYR A 619 12.24 -25.75 -3.29
N GLU A 620 11.25 -26.64 -3.35
CA GLU A 620 11.26 -27.93 -2.64
C GLU A 620 12.17 -28.97 -3.30
N GLY A 621 12.80 -28.66 -4.45
CA GLY A 621 13.71 -29.59 -5.13
C GLY A 621 13.03 -30.78 -5.82
N LYS A 622 11.72 -30.70 -6.09
CA LYS A 622 10.95 -31.80 -6.71
C LYS A 622 11.19 -31.96 -8.22
N PHE A 623 11.92 -31.04 -8.84
CA PHE A 623 12.29 -31.14 -10.25
C PHE A 623 13.62 -31.91 -10.41
N PRO A 624 13.67 -32.95 -11.26
CA PRO A 624 14.92 -33.62 -11.56
C PRO A 624 15.85 -32.64 -12.28
N THR A 625 17.03 -32.42 -11.73
CA THR A 625 18.10 -31.65 -12.37
C THR A 625 18.80 -32.56 -13.38
N MET A 626 18.90 -32.11 -14.63
CA MET A 626 19.42 -32.94 -15.73
C MET A 626 20.95 -33.09 -15.72
N ASP A 627 21.67 -32.31 -14.92
CA ASP A 627 23.13 -32.29 -14.91
C ASP A 627 23.72 -32.62 -13.52
N GLU A 628 24.35 -33.78 -13.38
CA GLU A 628 25.25 -34.10 -12.25
C GLU A 628 26.69 -33.58 -12.46
N SER A 629 26.99 -32.87 -13.56
CA SER A 629 28.38 -32.56 -13.96
C SER A 629 28.64 -31.19 -14.61
N THR A 630 27.95 -30.13 -14.17
CA THR A 630 28.27 -28.75 -14.61
C THR A 630 28.31 -27.76 -13.44
N ASN A 631 29.32 -27.90 -12.57
CA ASN A 631 30.03 -26.72 -12.06
C ASN A 631 30.84 -26.08 -13.20
N SER A 632 30.21 -25.79 -14.34
CA SER A 632 30.82 -24.96 -15.34
C SER A 632 30.61 -23.52 -14.90
N ASN A 633 31.71 -22.88 -14.55
CA ASN A 633 31.88 -21.45 -14.47
C ASN A 633 31.60 -20.78 -15.84
N HIS A 634 30.40 -20.96 -16.41
CA HIS A 634 29.93 -20.20 -17.58
C HIS A 634 29.44 -18.80 -17.19
N ASN A 635 29.55 -18.43 -15.92
CA ASN A 635 29.29 -17.07 -15.44
C ASN A 635 30.55 -16.19 -15.36
N GLU A 636 31.72 -16.65 -15.82
CA GLU A 636 32.77 -15.71 -16.21
C GLU A 636 32.43 -15.15 -17.59
N ILE A 637 31.58 -14.13 -17.57
CA ILE A 637 31.47 -13.18 -18.67
C ILE A 637 32.90 -12.68 -18.90
N THR A 638 33.51 -13.04 -20.03
CA THR A 638 34.80 -12.47 -20.45
C THR A 638 34.60 -10.97 -20.60
N SER A 639 34.92 -10.22 -19.54
CA SER A 639 35.14 -8.79 -19.64
C SER A 639 36.27 -8.63 -20.65
N ILE A 640 35.97 -8.02 -21.80
CA ILE A 640 37.00 -7.63 -22.76
C ILE A 640 38.08 -6.91 -21.95
N SER A 641 39.31 -7.42 -22.00
CA SER A 641 40.47 -6.82 -21.37
C SER A 641 40.48 -5.33 -21.72
N SER A 642 40.61 -4.52 -20.68
CA SER A 642 40.72 -3.07 -20.74
C SER A 642 42.03 -2.65 -21.41
N GLU A 643 42.15 -2.88 -22.71
CA GLU A 643 43.11 -2.14 -23.53
C GLU A 643 42.51 -0.75 -23.77
N ALA A 644 43.30 0.27 -23.47
CA ALA A 644 42.90 1.67 -23.41
C ALA A 644 42.47 2.19 -24.79
N VAL A 645 41.20 1.99 -25.15
CA VAL A 645 40.59 2.63 -26.32
C VAL A 645 40.16 4.05 -25.94
N SER A 646 40.55 5.03 -26.75
CA SER A 646 40.19 6.44 -26.56
C SER A 646 38.68 6.65 -26.80
N LEU A 647 38.04 7.56 -26.05
CA LEU A 647 36.59 7.87 -26.14
C LEU A 647 36.09 8.19 -27.57
N LEU A 648 36.98 8.63 -28.46
CA LEU A 648 36.69 8.97 -29.85
C LEU A 648 36.64 7.76 -30.80
N GLU A 649 37.15 6.60 -30.38
CA GLU A 649 37.24 5.37 -31.19
C GLU A 649 36.34 4.24 -30.65
N GLU A 650 35.79 4.40 -29.44
CA GLU A 650 34.90 3.41 -28.82
C GLU A 650 33.55 3.29 -29.56
N VAL A 651 33.28 2.13 -30.14
CA VAL A 651 31.96 1.75 -30.65
C VAL A 651 31.30 0.81 -29.66
N ILE A 652 30.18 1.22 -29.09
CA ILE A 652 29.40 0.40 -28.16
C ILE A 652 28.65 -0.67 -28.97
N THR A 653 29.01 -1.94 -28.78
CA THR A 653 28.31 -3.09 -29.40
C THR A 653 27.65 -3.97 -28.33
N PRO A 654 26.51 -4.60 -28.64
CA PRO A 654 25.92 -5.63 -27.77
C PRO A 654 26.90 -6.77 -27.49
N ARG A 655 26.71 -7.48 -26.37
CA ARG A 655 27.54 -8.63 -25.98
C ARG A 655 27.45 -9.74 -27.03
N LYS A 656 28.58 -10.36 -27.37
CA LYS A 656 28.71 -11.33 -28.49
C LYS A 656 28.22 -12.75 -28.16
N GLU A 657 28.36 -13.19 -26.90
CA GLU A 657 27.84 -14.48 -26.43
C GLU A 657 26.86 -14.21 -25.28
N LEU A 658 25.58 -14.53 -25.52
CA LEU A 658 24.50 -14.33 -24.56
C LEU A 658 23.90 -15.68 -24.21
N PRO A 659 23.69 -15.99 -22.92
CA PRO A 659 22.90 -17.15 -22.53
C PRO A 659 21.46 -17.04 -23.07
N PRO A 660 20.70 -18.14 -23.12
CA PRO A 660 19.32 -18.08 -23.56
C PRO A 660 18.45 -17.24 -22.60
N LEU A 661 17.48 -16.52 -23.16
CA LEU A 661 16.57 -15.64 -22.41
C LEU A 661 15.69 -16.39 -21.41
N LEU A 662 15.25 -17.57 -21.80
CA LEU A 662 14.36 -18.43 -21.03
C LEU A 662 15.10 -19.74 -20.74
N LEU A 663 15.19 -20.08 -19.46
CA LEU A 663 15.70 -21.34 -18.98
C LEU A 663 14.55 -22.18 -18.44
N LYS A 664 14.55 -23.48 -18.73
CA LYS A 664 13.60 -24.39 -18.09
C LYS A 664 13.99 -24.59 -16.63
N LEU A 665 13.00 -24.84 -15.76
CA LEU A 665 13.26 -25.09 -14.34
C LEU A 665 14.11 -26.34 -14.09
N SER A 666 14.14 -27.30 -15.04
CA SER A 666 14.99 -28.49 -14.97
C SER A 666 16.47 -28.22 -15.27
N GLU A 667 16.77 -27.11 -15.94
CA GLU A 667 18.14 -26.73 -16.36
C GLU A 667 18.86 -25.91 -15.28
N ARG A 668 18.14 -25.41 -14.27
CA ARG A 668 18.68 -24.57 -13.20
C ARG A 668 18.43 -25.22 -11.84
N ARG A 669 19.46 -25.29 -11.00
CA ARG A 669 19.32 -25.71 -9.61
C ARG A 669 18.73 -24.59 -8.75
N ALA A 670 17.73 -24.92 -7.93
CA ALA A 670 17.14 -23.99 -6.97
C ALA A 670 18.06 -23.74 -5.76
N GLU A 671 18.03 -22.52 -5.24
CA GLU A 671 18.58 -22.18 -3.93
C GLU A 671 17.78 -22.88 -2.81
N ARG A 672 18.44 -23.25 -1.71
CA ARG A 672 17.77 -23.84 -0.55
C ARG A 672 17.01 -22.74 0.20
N LEU A 673 15.71 -22.95 0.38
CA LEU A 673 14.82 -22.02 1.09
C LEU A 673 14.03 -22.74 2.17
N ASP A 674 13.91 -22.11 3.33
CA ASP A 674 13.17 -22.61 4.50
C ASP A 674 11.70 -22.16 4.46
N TYR A 675 11.43 -20.98 3.91
CA TYR A 675 10.07 -20.44 3.80
C TYR A 675 9.84 -19.63 2.52
N LEU A 676 8.57 -19.55 2.11
CA LEU A 676 8.07 -18.58 1.15
C LEU A 676 7.17 -17.57 1.84
N GLY A 677 7.42 -16.29 1.60
CA GLY A 677 6.69 -15.19 2.20
C GLY A 677 6.05 -14.26 1.17
N VAL A 678 4.95 -13.61 1.53
CA VAL A 678 4.30 -12.57 0.72
C VAL A 678 4.01 -11.35 1.58
N SER A 679 4.10 -10.16 0.97
CA SER A 679 3.70 -8.90 1.58
C SER A 679 2.82 -8.12 0.61
N TYR A 680 1.57 -7.88 0.97
CA TYR A 680 0.60 -7.23 0.07
C TYR A 680 -0.45 -6.41 0.82
N GLY A 681 -1.15 -5.51 0.13
CA GLY A 681 -2.29 -4.76 0.67
C GLY A 681 -3.51 -5.67 0.86
N LEU A 682 -4.05 -5.73 2.08
CA LEU A 682 -5.08 -6.69 2.45
C LEU A 682 -6.41 -6.40 1.73
N THR A 683 -6.73 -7.24 0.75
CA THR A 683 -8.05 -7.31 0.10
C THR A 683 -8.67 -8.70 0.26
N ALA A 684 -10.01 -8.79 0.20
CA ALA A 684 -10.72 -10.06 0.35
C ALA A 684 -10.38 -11.07 -0.77
N GLN A 685 -10.17 -10.58 -2.00
CA GLN A 685 -9.81 -11.41 -3.16
C GLN A 685 -8.41 -12.02 -3.00
N LEU A 686 -7.42 -11.20 -2.68
CA LEU A 686 -6.04 -11.65 -2.49
C LEU A 686 -5.91 -12.55 -1.26
N LEU A 687 -6.60 -12.25 -0.15
CA LEU A 687 -6.61 -13.12 1.03
C LEU A 687 -7.14 -14.51 0.70
N LYS A 688 -8.24 -14.60 -0.07
CA LYS A 688 -8.79 -15.89 -0.51
C LYS A 688 -7.82 -16.64 -1.43
N PHE A 689 -7.11 -15.93 -2.30
CA PHE A 689 -6.09 -16.50 -3.18
C PHE A 689 -4.93 -17.12 -2.37
N TRP A 690 -4.32 -16.36 -1.46
CA TRP A 690 -3.19 -16.84 -0.65
C TRP A 690 -3.58 -17.94 0.33
N LYS A 691 -4.78 -17.89 0.91
CA LYS A 691 -5.30 -18.99 1.75
C LYS A 691 -5.50 -20.28 0.96
N LYS A 692 -6.01 -20.20 -0.27
CA LYS A 692 -6.11 -21.38 -1.16
C LYS A 692 -4.74 -21.97 -1.49
N ALA A 693 -3.71 -21.14 -1.57
CA ALA A 693 -2.33 -21.57 -1.79
C ALA A 693 -1.63 -22.12 -0.53
N GLY A 694 -2.29 -22.08 0.65
CA GLY A 694 -1.77 -22.61 1.90
C GLY A 694 -0.86 -21.66 2.69
N TYR A 695 -0.90 -20.35 2.43
CA TYR A 695 -0.16 -19.36 3.21
C TYR A 695 -0.88 -19.02 4.51
N THR A 696 -0.12 -18.78 5.58
CA THR A 696 -0.61 -18.45 6.92
C THR A 696 -0.30 -16.98 7.27
N PRO A 697 -1.27 -16.17 7.73
CA PRO A 697 -1.00 -14.79 8.11
C PRO A 697 -0.17 -14.71 9.39
N VAL A 698 0.88 -13.89 9.39
CA VAL A 698 1.79 -13.75 10.54
C VAL A 698 1.78 -12.32 11.09
N TYR A 699 1.60 -11.32 10.23
CA TYR A 699 1.59 -9.93 10.65
C TYR A 699 0.63 -9.08 9.80
N LEU A 700 -0.04 -8.14 10.45
CA LEU A 700 -0.89 -7.14 9.79
C LEU A 700 -0.58 -5.77 10.38
N ARG A 701 -0.21 -4.82 9.51
CA ARG A 701 0.10 -3.45 9.92
C ARG A 701 -1.16 -2.70 10.34
N GLN A 702 -1.10 -2.01 11.48
CA GLN A 702 -2.24 -1.24 12.00
C GLN A 702 -2.48 0.04 11.20
N THR A 703 -1.44 0.80 10.87
CA THR A 703 -1.58 1.99 10.03
C THR A 703 -1.83 1.59 8.59
N PRO A 704 -2.95 2.01 7.96
CA PRO A 704 -3.14 1.80 6.53
C PRO A 704 -2.08 2.59 5.76
N ASN A 705 -1.79 2.13 4.54
CA ASN A 705 -0.92 2.87 3.64
C ASN A 705 -1.71 4.04 3.03
N ASP A 706 -1.21 5.27 3.15
CA ASP A 706 -1.91 6.48 2.65
C ASP A 706 -2.21 6.40 1.13
N LEU A 707 -1.36 5.68 0.39
CA LEU A 707 -1.48 5.55 -1.06
C LEU A 707 -2.56 4.58 -1.53
N THR A 708 -2.81 3.50 -0.79
CA THR A 708 -3.78 2.46 -1.18
C THR A 708 -4.99 2.41 -0.26
N GLY A 709 -4.94 3.06 0.91
CA GLY A 709 -5.94 2.96 1.97
C GLY A 709 -6.01 1.56 2.61
N GLU A 710 -5.11 0.65 2.24
CA GLU A 710 -5.12 -0.75 2.66
C GLU A 710 -4.04 -1.04 3.71
N HIS A 711 -4.27 -2.05 4.53
CA HIS A 711 -3.32 -2.52 5.54
C HIS A 711 -2.38 -3.55 4.93
N SER A 712 -1.07 -3.39 5.13
CA SER A 712 -0.08 -4.37 4.66
C SER A 712 -0.13 -5.64 5.50
N CYS A 713 -0.33 -6.79 4.85
CA CYS A 713 -0.37 -8.13 5.45
C CYS A 713 0.85 -8.93 5.00
N VAL A 714 1.53 -9.58 5.95
CA VAL A 714 2.60 -10.55 5.71
C VAL A 714 2.06 -11.94 5.98
N MET A 715 2.14 -12.82 4.99
CA MET A 715 1.79 -14.24 5.11
C MET A 715 3.00 -15.11 4.77
N LEU A 716 3.19 -16.19 5.51
CA LEU A 716 4.31 -17.12 5.35
C LEU A 716 3.80 -18.53 5.06
N LYS A 717 4.62 -19.30 4.36
CA LYS A 717 4.46 -20.72 4.11
C LYS A 717 5.80 -21.39 4.31
N GLU A 718 5.83 -22.42 5.15
CA GLU A 718 7.02 -23.23 5.39
C GLU A 718 7.27 -24.17 4.20
N LEU A 719 8.54 -24.38 3.85
CA LEU A 719 9.01 -25.33 2.85
C LEU A 719 9.73 -26.50 3.56
N ASN A 720 9.85 -27.64 2.87
CA ASN A 720 10.65 -28.80 3.33
C ASN A 720 10.27 -29.36 4.72
N THR A 721 8.98 -29.50 4.99
CA THR A 721 8.45 -30.12 6.24
C THR A 721 8.90 -31.56 6.46
N ASP A 722 9.43 -32.23 5.44
CA ASP A 722 9.71 -33.66 5.44
C ASP A 722 11.11 -34.01 6.00
N GLU A 723 12.05 -33.06 6.05
CA GLU A 723 13.44 -33.33 6.48
C GLU A 723 13.67 -33.15 8.00
N ALA A 724 12.81 -32.41 8.73
CA ALA A 724 12.98 -32.16 10.17
C ALA A 724 11.66 -31.84 10.93
N PRO A 725 10.80 -32.83 11.22
CA PRO A 725 9.51 -32.61 11.91
C PRO A 725 9.61 -32.07 13.34
N GLU A 726 10.78 -32.13 13.99
CA GLU A 726 11.00 -31.65 15.36
C GLU A 726 11.40 -30.17 15.47
N GLN A 727 11.87 -29.54 14.38
CA GLN A 727 12.27 -28.12 14.36
C GLN A 727 11.18 -27.18 13.78
N SER A 728 10.24 -27.72 13.01
CA SER A 728 9.26 -26.98 12.20
C SER A 728 7.92 -26.73 12.92
N GLN A 729 7.92 -26.02 14.06
CA GLN A 729 6.67 -25.54 14.69
C GLN A 729 6.62 -24.02 14.92
N TRP A 730 7.64 -23.28 14.48
CA TRP A 730 7.70 -21.82 14.62
C TRP A 730 6.52 -21.13 13.93
N LEU A 731 6.10 -21.59 12.73
CA LEU A 731 4.97 -20.99 12.01
C LEU A 731 3.65 -21.16 12.77
N SER A 732 3.45 -22.32 13.42
CA SER A 732 2.29 -22.58 14.27
C SER A 732 2.29 -21.70 15.53
N ALA A 733 3.46 -21.48 16.13
CA ALA A 733 3.64 -20.59 17.27
C ALA A 733 3.34 -19.12 16.88
N PHE A 734 3.89 -18.63 15.77
CA PHE A 734 3.62 -17.30 15.24
C PHE A 734 2.14 -17.11 14.88
N TRP A 735 1.49 -18.12 14.31
CA TRP A 735 0.05 -18.07 14.04
C TRP A 735 -0.79 -17.95 15.33
N LYS A 736 -0.47 -18.73 16.37
CA LYS A 736 -1.17 -18.66 17.66
C LYS A 736 -1.05 -17.27 18.28
N ASP A 737 0.15 -16.69 18.24
CA ASP A 737 0.39 -15.36 18.80
C ASP A 737 -0.25 -14.25 17.95
N PHE A 738 -0.12 -14.32 16.62
CA PHE A 738 -0.83 -13.43 15.70
C PHE A 738 -2.34 -13.44 15.94
N ARG A 739 -2.96 -14.62 16.07
CA ARG A 739 -4.40 -14.76 16.35
C ARG A 739 -4.78 -14.06 17.66
N ARG A 740 -4.01 -14.26 18.73
CA ARG A 740 -4.24 -13.60 20.02
C ARG A 740 -4.16 -12.08 19.90
N ARG A 741 -3.10 -11.57 19.27
CA ARG A 741 -2.90 -10.11 19.04
C ARG A 741 -4.01 -9.53 18.17
N PHE A 742 -4.32 -10.18 17.05
CA PHE A 742 -5.33 -9.73 16.10
C PHE A 742 -6.71 -9.63 16.76
N LEU A 743 -7.13 -10.62 17.55
CA LEU A 743 -8.39 -10.57 18.30
C LEU A 743 -8.46 -9.39 19.29
N SER A 744 -7.32 -9.01 19.89
CA SER A 744 -7.24 -7.83 20.75
C SER A 744 -7.22 -6.52 19.96
N LEU A 745 -6.73 -6.52 18.72
CA LEU A 745 -6.61 -5.34 17.86
C LEU A 745 -7.88 -5.06 17.04
N LEU A 746 -8.81 -6.03 16.93
CA LEU A 746 -10.07 -5.90 16.18
C LEU A 746 -10.94 -4.72 16.63
N SER A 747 -10.90 -4.38 17.92
CA SER A 747 -11.66 -3.27 18.50
C SER A 747 -11.08 -1.88 18.22
N TYR A 748 -9.81 -1.80 17.79
CA TYR A 748 -9.11 -0.53 17.57
C TYR A 748 -9.19 -0.12 16.11
N GLN A 749 -8.05 -0.04 15.42
CA GLN A 749 -7.96 0.43 14.03
C GLN A 749 -8.69 -0.50 13.04
N PHE A 750 -8.84 -1.77 13.39
CA PHE A 750 -9.51 -2.79 12.57
C PHE A 750 -11.03 -2.85 12.80
N SER A 751 -11.59 -1.93 13.58
CA SER A 751 -13.04 -1.76 13.73
C SER A 751 -13.69 -1.34 12.41
N SER A 752 -12.96 -0.70 11.50
CA SER A 752 -13.43 -0.33 10.16
C SER A 752 -13.58 -1.52 9.20
N PHE A 753 -12.95 -2.66 9.49
CA PHE A 753 -12.97 -3.81 8.58
C PHE A 753 -14.33 -4.44 8.44
N HIS A 754 -14.65 -4.87 7.24
CA HIS A 754 -15.83 -5.68 7.00
C HIS A 754 -15.75 -7.01 7.80
N PRO A 755 -16.80 -7.41 8.55
CA PRO A 755 -16.75 -8.59 9.41
C PRO A 755 -16.41 -9.89 8.65
N SER A 756 -16.81 -10.00 7.37
CA SER A 756 -16.43 -11.15 6.53
C SER A 756 -14.93 -11.22 6.24
N LEU A 757 -14.24 -10.07 6.10
CA LEU A 757 -12.79 -10.01 5.90
C LEU A 757 -12.06 -10.44 7.17
N ALA A 758 -12.46 -9.91 8.32
CA ALA A 758 -11.89 -10.27 9.61
C ALA A 758 -12.12 -11.76 9.95
N LEU A 759 -13.31 -12.29 9.63
CA LEU A 759 -13.60 -13.72 9.72
C LEU A 759 -12.66 -14.53 8.83
N ASN A 760 -12.53 -14.12 7.56
CA ASN A 760 -11.66 -14.80 6.60
C ASN A 760 -10.21 -14.82 7.05
N ILE A 761 -9.72 -13.84 7.82
CA ILE A 761 -8.37 -13.87 8.40
C ILE A 761 -8.28 -14.96 9.48
N LEU A 762 -9.23 -15.01 10.42
CA LEU A 762 -9.20 -15.87 11.62
C LEU A 762 -9.41 -17.37 11.38
N GLN A 763 -9.96 -17.79 10.25
CA GLN A 763 -10.23 -19.20 9.98
C GLN A 763 -8.93 -20.03 9.88
N ASN A 764 -8.57 -20.76 10.95
CA ASN A 764 -7.76 -21.99 10.97
C ASN A 764 -8.04 -22.82 12.26
N LYS A 765 -7.97 -24.16 12.24
CA LYS A 765 -8.31 -25.07 13.38
C LYS A 765 -7.26 -25.06 14.49
N ASN A 766 -7.69 -25.16 15.76
CA ASN A 766 -6.95 -25.59 16.98
C ASN A 766 -7.69 -25.16 18.27
N ASN A 767 -7.78 -26.05 19.28
CA ASN A 767 -8.68 -25.97 20.45
C ASN A 767 -8.01 -25.53 21.78
N SER A 768 -8.88 -25.09 22.72
CA SER A 768 -8.90 -25.31 24.20
C SER A 768 -8.74 -24.15 25.22
N GLU A 769 -9.51 -24.32 26.32
CA GLU A 769 -9.54 -23.71 27.67
C GLU A 769 -10.56 -22.58 27.97
N LEU A 770 -11.54 -22.92 28.83
CA LEU A 770 -12.80 -22.18 29.02
C LEU A 770 -13.14 -21.82 30.48
N ALA A 771 -12.40 -22.35 31.46
CA ALA A 771 -12.83 -22.32 32.86
C ALA A 771 -12.51 -21.01 33.61
N ALA A 772 -11.74 -20.10 33.01
CA ALA A 772 -11.22 -18.91 33.70
C ALA A 772 -12.05 -17.62 33.54
N HIS A 773 -13.05 -17.57 32.65
CA HIS A 773 -13.61 -16.27 32.21
C HIS A 773 -15.08 -15.98 32.55
N PHE A 774 -15.89 -16.95 33.01
CA PHE A 774 -17.32 -16.70 33.27
C PHE A 774 -17.74 -17.03 34.71
N SER A 775 -18.44 -16.08 35.33
CA SER A 775 -19.11 -16.28 36.61
C SER A 775 -20.43 -17.04 36.44
N PRO A 776 -20.92 -17.78 37.48
CA PRO A 776 -22.25 -18.39 37.45
C PRO A 776 -23.39 -17.39 37.16
N TYR A 777 -23.23 -16.12 37.56
CA TYR A 777 -24.20 -15.05 37.30
C TYR A 777 -24.23 -14.63 35.83
N ASP A 778 -23.08 -14.63 35.15
CA ASP A 778 -22.96 -14.29 33.73
C ASP A 778 -23.67 -15.32 32.85
N LEU A 779 -23.53 -16.59 33.21
CA LEU A 779 -24.22 -17.68 32.52
C LEU A 779 -25.74 -17.63 32.72
N LYS A 780 -26.21 -17.14 33.88
CA LYS A 780 -27.64 -16.86 34.11
C LYS A 780 -28.15 -15.70 33.26
N ARG A 781 -27.35 -14.64 33.07
CA ARG A 781 -27.69 -13.51 32.19
C ARG A 781 -27.80 -13.93 30.72
N LEU A 782 -26.86 -14.75 30.24
CA LEU A 782 -26.91 -15.34 28.90
C LEU A 782 -28.13 -16.24 28.72
N GLU A 783 -28.49 -17.02 29.74
CA GLU A 783 -29.69 -17.86 29.74
C GLU A 783 -30.98 -17.02 29.65
N LEU A 784 -31.09 -15.93 30.42
CA LEU A 784 -32.24 -15.01 30.39
C LEU A 784 -32.43 -14.35 29.02
N TYR A 785 -31.34 -13.94 28.37
CA TYR A 785 -31.38 -13.41 27.01
C TYR A 785 -31.79 -14.47 25.99
N SER A 786 -31.29 -15.71 26.12
CA SER A 786 -31.67 -16.82 25.23
C SER A 786 -33.17 -17.12 25.25
N ARG A 787 -33.84 -16.82 26.37
CA ARG A 787 -35.29 -16.93 26.55
C ARG A 787 -36.06 -15.68 26.08
N SER A 788 -35.37 -14.71 25.48
CA SER A 788 -35.93 -13.43 25.02
C SER A 788 -36.58 -12.59 26.14
N MET A 789 -36.18 -12.79 27.41
CA MET A 789 -36.76 -12.06 28.57
C MET A 789 -36.02 -10.76 28.90
N VAL A 790 -34.88 -10.52 28.25
CA VAL A 790 -34.02 -9.36 28.51
C VAL A 790 -33.47 -8.84 27.17
N ASP A 791 -33.22 -7.53 27.10
CA ASP A 791 -32.58 -6.89 25.96
C ASP A 791 -31.09 -7.24 25.83
N TYR A 792 -30.57 -7.11 24.61
CA TYR A 792 -29.19 -7.47 24.28
C TYR A 792 -28.14 -6.63 25.02
N HIS A 793 -28.50 -5.43 25.48
CA HIS A 793 -27.63 -4.56 26.28
C HIS A 793 -27.14 -5.25 27.57
N LEU A 794 -27.94 -6.13 28.19
CA LEU A 794 -27.55 -6.84 29.42
C LEU A 794 -26.49 -7.92 29.17
N ILE A 795 -26.24 -8.34 27.93
CA ILE A 795 -25.23 -9.36 27.64
C ILE A 795 -24.04 -8.83 26.86
N MET A 796 -24.06 -7.55 26.45
CA MET A 796 -23.00 -6.96 25.62
C MET A 796 -21.61 -6.98 26.26
N ASP A 797 -21.52 -6.94 27.59
CA ASP A 797 -20.26 -7.10 28.34
C ASP A 797 -19.70 -8.53 28.25
N LEU A 798 -20.55 -9.53 28.05
CA LEU A 798 -20.19 -10.94 27.98
C LEU A 798 -19.83 -11.39 26.56
N ILE A 799 -20.43 -10.76 25.53
CA ILE A 799 -20.21 -11.12 24.12
C ILE A 799 -18.74 -11.07 23.71
N PRO A 800 -17.92 -10.08 24.11
CA PRO A 800 -16.51 -10.04 23.74
C PRO A 800 -15.75 -11.26 24.27
N SER A 801 -16.04 -11.71 25.49
CA SER A 801 -15.44 -12.92 26.06
C SER A 801 -15.92 -14.18 25.34
N VAL A 802 -17.22 -14.30 25.05
CA VAL A 802 -17.79 -15.42 24.27
C VAL A 802 -17.19 -15.47 22.86
N ALA A 803 -17.09 -14.31 22.21
CA ALA A 803 -16.51 -14.18 20.87
C ALA A 803 -15.01 -14.51 20.88
N ARG A 804 -14.24 -14.00 21.84
CA ARG A 804 -12.81 -14.36 22.00
C ARG A 804 -12.65 -15.87 22.15
N MET A 805 -13.44 -16.52 23.01
CA MET A 805 -13.39 -17.97 23.20
C MET A 805 -13.76 -18.75 21.96
N PHE A 806 -14.80 -18.31 21.25
CA PHE A 806 -15.24 -18.95 20.02
C PHE A 806 -14.16 -18.83 18.94
N PHE A 807 -13.63 -17.62 18.74
CA PHE A 807 -12.61 -17.36 17.74
C PHE A 807 -11.21 -17.77 18.14
N LEU A 808 -10.94 -18.07 19.41
CA LEU A 808 -9.78 -18.82 19.91
C LEU A 808 -10.00 -20.34 19.88
N LYS A 809 -11.20 -20.79 19.49
CA LYS A 809 -11.62 -22.21 19.45
C LYS A 809 -11.50 -22.90 20.82
N GLN A 810 -11.69 -22.14 21.87
CA GLN A 810 -11.74 -22.66 23.23
C GLN A 810 -13.06 -23.40 23.50
N LEU A 811 -14.11 -23.13 22.69
CA LEU A 811 -15.47 -23.69 22.77
C LEU A 811 -15.69 -25.04 22.08
N GLY A 812 -14.65 -25.69 21.56
CA GLY A 812 -14.76 -26.95 20.81
C GLY A 812 -15.40 -26.80 19.42
N ASP A 813 -15.91 -27.90 18.85
CA ASP A 813 -16.47 -27.97 17.48
C ASP A 813 -17.91 -27.42 17.39
N VAL A 814 -18.11 -26.15 17.76
CA VAL A 814 -19.38 -25.46 17.53
C VAL A 814 -19.38 -24.88 16.13
N SER A 815 -20.12 -25.50 15.21
CA SER A 815 -20.28 -24.96 13.85
C SER A 815 -21.35 -23.86 13.82
N LEU A 816 -20.93 -22.63 13.56
CA LEU A 816 -21.81 -21.49 13.26
C LEU A 816 -21.84 -21.23 11.75
N SER A 817 -22.96 -20.70 11.24
CA SER A 817 -23.03 -20.25 9.85
C SER A 817 -22.11 -19.04 9.62
N ALA A 818 -21.68 -18.81 8.38
CA ALA A 818 -20.79 -17.69 8.06
C ALA A 818 -21.38 -16.32 8.49
N ALA A 819 -22.70 -16.13 8.33
CA ALA A 819 -23.42 -14.93 8.78
C ALA A 819 -23.46 -14.81 10.31
N GLN A 820 -23.68 -15.93 11.02
CA GLN A 820 -23.62 -15.97 12.49
C GLN A 820 -22.23 -15.64 13.02
N CYS A 821 -21.18 -16.17 12.40
CA CYS A 821 -19.80 -15.83 12.73
C CYS A 821 -19.48 -14.36 12.47
N ALA A 822 -19.88 -13.83 11.31
CA ALA A 822 -19.68 -12.43 10.97
C ALA A 822 -20.36 -11.50 11.99
N LEU A 823 -21.58 -11.84 12.41
CA LEU A 823 -22.34 -11.11 13.42
C LEU A 823 -21.66 -11.13 14.80
N LEU A 824 -21.23 -12.31 15.26
CA LEU A 824 -20.50 -12.44 16.53
C LEU A 824 -19.19 -11.67 16.53
N LEU A 825 -18.48 -11.68 15.40
CA LEU A 825 -17.24 -10.92 15.24
C LEU A 825 -17.52 -9.42 15.24
N GLY A 826 -18.55 -8.97 14.52
CA GLY A 826 -18.96 -7.57 14.42
C GLY A 826 -19.37 -6.97 15.77
N ILE A 827 -20.26 -7.65 16.50
CA ILE A 827 -20.76 -7.17 17.80
C ILE A 827 -19.73 -7.42 18.91
N GLY A 828 -19.13 -8.61 18.96
CA GLY A 828 -18.29 -9.05 20.07
C GLY A 828 -16.87 -8.54 20.05
N LEU A 829 -16.21 -8.52 18.88
CA LEU A 829 -14.78 -8.20 18.78
C LEU A 829 -14.51 -6.85 18.11
N GLN A 830 -15.34 -6.45 17.15
CA GLN A 830 -15.22 -5.13 16.49
C GLN A 830 -16.05 -4.03 17.16
N HIS A 831 -16.92 -4.40 18.12
CA HIS A 831 -17.81 -3.48 18.84
C HIS A 831 -18.63 -2.55 17.94
N LYS A 832 -19.12 -3.07 16.81
CA LYS A 832 -19.98 -2.31 15.88
C LYS A 832 -21.40 -2.23 16.41
N SER A 833 -22.05 -1.09 16.15
CA SER A 833 -23.50 -0.96 16.37
C SER A 833 -24.27 -1.79 15.36
N VAL A 834 -25.51 -2.17 15.74
CA VAL A 834 -26.40 -2.96 14.88
C VAL A 834 -26.69 -2.23 13.57
N ASP A 835 -26.88 -0.91 13.60
CA ASP A 835 -27.15 -0.09 12.39
C ASP A 835 -25.98 -0.10 11.39
N LYS A 836 -24.74 -0.17 11.88
CA LYS A 836 -23.56 -0.29 11.00
C LYS A 836 -23.47 -1.69 10.40
N LEU A 837 -23.81 -2.72 11.18
CA LEU A 837 -23.84 -4.11 10.70
C LEU A 837 -24.96 -4.36 9.70
N GLU A 838 -26.11 -3.68 9.83
CA GLU A 838 -27.20 -3.70 8.86
C GLU A 838 -26.74 -3.26 7.47
N LYS A 839 -25.96 -2.18 7.40
CA LYS A 839 -25.39 -1.67 6.14
C LYS A 839 -24.26 -2.52 5.56
N GLU A 840 -23.57 -3.29 6.38
CA GLU A 840 -22.43 -4.12 5.94
C GLU A 840 -22.87 -5.53 5.53
N ILE A 841 -23.81 -6.12 6.25
CA ILE A 841 -24.30 -7.49 6.02
C ILE A 841 -25.48 -7.49 5.03
N ASP A 842 -26.00 -6.31 4.64
CA ASP A 842 -27.18 -6.14 3.78
C ASP A 842 -28.40 -6.91 4.29
N LEU A 843 -28.58 -6.95 5.62
CA LEU A 843 -29.71 -7.61 6.28
C LEU A 843 -30.40 -6.63 7.23
N PRO A 844 -31.75 -6.61 7.25
CA PRO A 844 -32.49 -5.71 8.12
C PRO A 844 -32.23 -6.02 9.60
N SER A 845 -32.20 -4.99 10.43
CA SER A 845 -31.88 -5.05 11.87
C SER A 845 -32.68 -6.12 12.65
N SER A 846 -33.96 -6.31 12.33
CA SER A 846 -34.81 -7.33 12.96
C SER A 846 -34.33 -8.77 12.71
N GLN A 847 -33.86 -9.06 11.50
CA GLN A 847 -33.33 -10.37 11.13
C GLN A 847 -31.96 -10.60 11.78
N LEU A 848 -31.10 -9.57 11.85
CA LEU A 848 -29.82 -9.63 12.55
C LEU A 848 -29.99 -9.99 14.03
N MET A 849 -30.93 -9.33 14.72
CA MET A 849 -31.21 -9.63 16.13
C MET A 849 -31.81 -11.03 16.32
N GLY A 850 -32.64 -11.50 15.37
CA GLY A 850 -33.11 -12.89 15.35
C GLY A 850 -31.98 -13.91 15.21
N LEU A 851 -31.01 -13.65 14.33
CA LEU A 851 -29.81 -14.49 14.17
C LEU A 851 -28.91 -14.44 15.41
N PHE A 852 -28.77 -13.28 16.04
CA PHE A 852 -28.00 -13.11 17.26
C PHE A 852 -28.60 -13.91 18.44
N ASN A 853 -29.93 -13.88 18.61
CA ASN A 853 -30.61 -14.68 19.64
C ASN A 853 -30.41 -16.20 19.40
N ARG A 854 -30.56 -16.68 18.16
CA ARG A 854 -30.25 -18.08 17.80
C ARG A 854 -28.80 -18.46 18.13
N LEU A 855 -27.87 -17.54 17.93
CA LEU A 855 -26.46 -17.74 18.24
C LEU A 855 -26.21 -17.83 19.75
N ILE A 856 -26.81 -16.95 20.56
CA ILE A 856 -26.65 -17.00 22.02
C ILE A 856 -27.27 -18.29 22.59
N ARG A 857 -28.41 -18.76 22.06
CA ARG A 857 -28.97 -20.06 22.42
C ARG A 857 -27.99 -21.21 22.22
N LYS A 858 -27.27 -21.25 21.09
CA LYS A 858 -26.23 -22.26 20.84
C LYS A 858 -25.09 -22.17 21.86
N PHE A 859 -24.62 -20.97 22.20
CA PHE A 859 -23.56 -20.82 23.21
C PHE A 859 -24.02 -21.21 24.61
N VAL A 860 -25.24 -20.86 25.00
CA VAL A 860 -25.83 -21.28 26.27
C VAL A 860 -25.91 -22.80 26.33
N GLN A 861 -26.35 -23.49 25.27
CA GLN A 861 -26.37 -24.96 25.22
C GLN A 861 -24.97 -25.56 25.43
N VAL A 862 -23.95 -25.01 24.78
CA VAL A 862 -22.56 -25.46 24.94
C VAL A 862 -22.08 -25.23 26.37
N PHE A 863 -22.27 -24.03 26.93
CA PHE A 863 -21.89 -23.73 28.30
C PHE A 863 -22.62 -24.61 29.32
N THR A 864 -23.90 -24.89 29.10
CA THR A 864 -24.68 -25.80 29.95
C THR A 864 -24.14 -27.22 29.87
N SER A 865 -23.84 -27.74 28.67
CA SER A 865 -23.23 -29.07 28.51
C SER A 865 -21.86 -29.20 29.17
N VAL A 866 -21.05 -28.13 29.12
CA VAL A 866 -19.75 -28.07 29.80
C VAL A 866 -19.92 -28.00 31.32
N GLN A 867 -20.93 -27.26 31.81
CA GLN A 867 -21.27 -27.24 33.23
C GLN A 867 -21.77 -28.59 33.72
N GLU A 868 -22.61 -29.27 32.96
CA GLU A 868 -23.11 -30.61 33.25
C GLU A 868 -21.94 -31.59 33.35
N LYS A 869 -21.05 -31.64 32.35
CA LYS A 869 -19.83 -32.46 32.40
C LYS A 869 -18.90 -32.14 33.57
N ALA A 870 -18.75 -30.86 33.92
CA ALA A 870 -17.94 -30.45 35.06
C ALA A 870 -18.56 -30.86 36.40
N ILE A 871 -19.90 -30.82 36.50
CA ILE A 871 -20.64 -31.30 37.67
C ILE A 871 -20.59 -32.83 37.73
N GLU A 872 -20.76 -33.53 36.61
CA GLU A 872 -20.58 -34.99 36.50
C GLU A 872 -19.17 -35.42 36.94
N ALA A 873 -18.12 -34.73 36.49
CA ALA A 873 -16.75 -35.01 36.92
C ALA A 873 -16.53 -34.77 38.43
N GLN A 874 -17.19 -33.76 39.02
CA GLN A 874 -17.16 -33.51 40.47
C GLN A 874 -18.02 -34.49 41.27
N MET A 875 -19.08 -35.04 40.67
CA MET A 875 -19.93 -36.06 41.29
C MET A 875 -19.31 -37.46 41.16
N ALA A 876 -18.51 -37.72 40.13
CA ALA A 876 -17.76 -38.96 39.95
C ALA A 876 -16.58 -39.09 40.93
N THR A 877 -16.10 -37.99 41.52
CA THR A 877 -15.17 -38.02 42.67
C THR A 877 -15.89 -38.27 44.00
N ALA A 878 -16.92 -39.12 44.01
CA ALA A 878 -17.43 -39.72 45.24
C ALA A 878 -16.52 -40.92 45.57
N LYS A 879 -15.58 -40.70 46.51
CA LYS A 879 -14.65 -41.66 47.14
C LYS A 879 -14.73 -43.13 46.65
N ASP A 880 -13.71 -43.58 45.92
CA ASP A 880 -13.33 -44.99 45.95
C ASP A 880 -12.99 -45.35 47.40
N VAL A 881 -13.87 -46.09 48.06
CA VAL A 881 -13.56 -46.75 49.33
C VAL A 881 -12.74 -47.99 48.98
N SER A 882 -11.41 -47.87 49.05
CA SER A 882 -10.50 -49.01 49.02
C SER A 882 -10.66 -49.79 50.33
N MET A 883 -11.33 -50.95 50.28
CA MET A 883 -11.34 -51.90 51.39
C MET A 883 -10.02 -52.69 51.39
N GLU A 884 -9.03 -52.20 52.12
CA GLU A 884 -7.86 -52.99 52.49
C GLU A 884 -8.14 -53.75 53.80
N PRO A 885 -7.82 -55.05 53.93
CA PRO A 885 -8.03 -55.78 55.16
C PRO A 885 -7.06 -55.25 56.22
N THR A 886 -7.60 -54.64 57.27
CA THR A 886 -6.81 -54.18 58.42
C THR A 886 -6.27 -55.38 59.21
N VAL A 887 -5.01 -55.29 59.65
CA VAL A 887 -4.29 -56.35 60.39
C VAL A 887 -4.77 -56.48 61.85
N LYS A 888 -5.62 -55.56 62.31
CA LYS A 888 -6.23 -55.56 63.65
C LYS A 888 -7.64 -56.16 63.60
N SER A 889 -7.99 -56.93 64.63
CA SER A 889 -9.33 -57.53 64.70
C SER A 889 -10.39 -56.47 65.01
N LEU A 890 -11.61 -56.63 64.49
CA LEU A 890 -12.74 -55.71 64.70
C LEU A 890 -13.01 -55.43 66.20
N ASN A 891 -12.72 -56.41 67.07
CA ASN A 891 -12.89 -56.28 68.51
C ASN A 891 -11.83 -55.38 69.16
N GLU A 892 -10.60 -55.35 68.63
CA GLU A 892 -9.54 -54.45 69.10
C GLU A 892 -9.82 -53.01 68.68
N ASP A 893 -10.27 -52.78 67.44
CA ASP A 893 -10.69 -51.46 66.98
C ASP A 893 -11.93 -50.95 67.73
N LEU A 894 -12.91 -51.82 68.03
CA LEU A 894 -14.09 -51.44 68.80
C LEU A 894 -13.75 -51.09 70.25
N THR A 895 -12.75 -51.76 70.85
CA THR A 895 -12.32 -51.46 72.23
C THR A 895 -11.43 -50.24 72.30
N GLU A 896 -10.61 -49.98 71.29
CA GLU A 896 -9.79 -48.76 71.15
C GLU A 896 -10.69 -47.54 70.88
N ALA A 897 -11.69 -47.67 69.99
CA ALA A 897 -12.70 -46.64 69.74
C ALA A 897 -13.63 -46.39 70.93
N ALA A 898 -13.99 -47.43 71.71
CA ALA A 898 -14.76 -47.27 72.94
C ALA A 898 -13.98 -46.49 74.01
N LYS A 899 -12.67 -46.75 74.15
CA LYS A 899 -11.79 -45.99 75.06
C LYS A 899 -11.63 -44.54 74.61
N GLU A 900 -11.39 -44.28 73.33
CA GLU A 900 -11.34 -42.90 72.80
C GLU A 900 -12.66 -42.16 72.98
N PHE A 901 -13.78 -42.86 72.80
CA PHE A 901 -15.11 -42.28 73.00
C PHE A 901 -15.36 -41.97 74.48
N GLU A 902 -14.97 -42.84 75.41
CA GLU A 902 -15.05 -42.57 76.85
C GLU A 902 -14.15 -41.42 77.29
N GLU A 903 -12.94 -41.31 76.72
CA GLU A 903 -12.02 -40.20 76.99
C GLU A 903 -12.53 -38.87 76.43
N LYS A 904 -13.04 -38.86 75.18
CA LYS A 904 -13.70 -37.67 74.61
C LYS A 904 -14.97 -37.31 75.37
N HIS A 905 -15.77 -38.28 75.76
CA HIS A 905 -16.98 -38.06 76.54
C HIS A 905 -16.64 -37.50 77.93
N LYS A 906 -15.55 -37.95 78.57
CA LYS A 906 -15.04 -37.34 79.81
C LYS A 906 -14.57 -35.91 79.60
N GLN A 907 -13.78 -35.64 78.55
CA GLN A 907 -13.30 -34.29 78.23
C GLN A 907 -14.45 -33.34 77.89
N ASP A 908 -15.48 -33.82 77.19
CA ASP A 908 -16.65 -33.02 76.86
C ASP A 908 -17.58 -32.86 78.07
N LEU A 909 -17.67 -33.84 78.99
CA LEU A 909 -18.36 -33.66 80.28
C LEU A 909 -17.67 -32.64 81.18
N GLU A 910 -16.34 -32.58 81.17
CA GLU A 910 -15.57 -31.56 81.89
C GLU A 910 -15.75 -30.17 81.28
N LYS A 911 -15.81 -30.06 79.94
CA LYS A 911 -16.14 -28.81 79.25
C LYS A 911 -17.58 -28.36 79.50
N VAL A 912 -18.54 -29.28 79.54
CA VAL A 912 -19.96 -28.99 79.79
C VAL A 912 -20.20 -28.63 81.26
N LYS A 913 -19.48 -29.24 82.21
CA LYS A 913 -19.50 -28.83 83.63
C LYS A 913 -18.84 -27.46 83.88
N ALA A 914 -18.02 -26.97 82.96
CA ALA A 914 -17.39 -25.65 83.01
C ALA A 914 -18.21 -24.53 82.33
N MET A 915 -19.38 -24.83 81.74
CA MET A 915 -20.25 -23.85 81.08
C MET A 915 -21.53 -23.62 81.90
N ASP A 916 -21.76 -22.36 82.29
CA ASP A 916 -22.91 -21.93 83.09
C ASP A 916 -24.17 -21.85 82.20
N LEU A 917 -25.05 -22.86 82.30
CA LEU A 917 -26.19 -23.10 81.40
C LEU A 917 -27.52 -22.48 81.89
N GLU A 918 -27.48 -21.43 82.72
CA GLU A 918 -28.69 -20.78 83.22
C GLU A 918 -29.33 -19.76 82.24
N GLU A 919 -28.65 -19.36 81.15
CA GLU A 919 -29.11 -18.28 80.26
C GLU A 919 -30.05 -18.69 79.10
N TYR A 920 -30.32 -19.99 78.87
CA TYR A 920 -31.01 -20.41 77.62
C TYR A 920 -32.18 -21.39 77.79
N LYS A 921 -33.19 -21.04 78.60
CA LYS A 921 -34.44 -21.82 78.72
C LYS A 921 -35.70 -20.99 78.36
N ILE A 922 -36.35 -21.29 77.23
CA ILE A 922 -37.62 -20.68 76.74
C ILE A 922 -38.73 -21.77 76.62
N ARG A 923 -40.01 -21.44 76.89
CA ARG A 923 -41.23 -22.26 76.59
C ARG A 923 -42.39 -21.32 76.22
N GLY A 924 -43.29 -21.74 75.32
CA GLY A 924 -44.56 -21.06 74.95
C GLY A 924 -45.50 -22.01 74.18
N ASP A 925 -46.82 -21.84 74.34
CA ASP A 925 -47.92 -22.76 74.02
C ASP A 925 -48.47 -22.68 72.56
N ASP A 926 -49.21 -23.71 72.13
CA ASP A 926 -49.53 -24.07 70.73
C ASP A 926 -50.62 -23.21 70.02
N GLU A 927 -51.43 -22.42 70.72
CA GLU A 927 -52.53 -21.67 70.08
C GLU A 927 -52.07 -20.38 69.37
N GLU A 928 -50.94 -19.80 69.77
CA GLU A 928 -50.35 -18.60 69.14
C GLU A 928 -49.56 -18.94 67.87
N TRP A 929 -49.07 -20.18 67.74
CA TRP A 929 -48.36 -20.64 66.54
C TRP A 929 -49.30 -20.90 65.35
N ASP A 930 -50.53 -21.36 65.60
CA ASP A 930 -51.45 -21.81 64.56
C ASP A 930 -52.14 -20.64 63.80
N GLN A 931 -52.28 -19.48 64.43
CA GLN A 931 -52.72 -18.24 63.75
C GLN A 931 -51.62 -17.58 62.89
N VAL A 932 -50.35 -17.75 63.27
CA VAL A 932 -49.19 -17.17 62.56
C VAL A 932 -48.83 -18.02 61.32
N LEU A 933 -48.96 -19.35 61.40
CA LEU A 933 -48.72 -20.26 60.29
C LEU A 933 -49.78 -20.16 59.16
N LYS A 934 -51.04 -19.80 59.46
CA LYS A 934 -52.10 -19.62 58.44
C LYS A 934 -51.96 -18.34 57.58
N LYS A 935 -51.17 -17.35 58.03
CA LYS A 935 -50.95 -16.08 57.29
C LYS A 935 -49.61 -16.00 56.55
N ALA A 936 -48.68 -16.93 56.79
CA ALA A 936 -47.32 -16.88 56.28
C ALA A 936 -47.09 -17.86 55.12
N GLY A 937 -47.24 -17.38 53.88
CA GLY A 937 -46.61 -18.02 52.72
C GLY A 937 -45.09 -17.91 52.84
N ASN A 938 -44.42 -19.06 52.88
CA ASN A 938 -43.00 -19.28 53.20
C ASN A 938 -42.01 -18.23 52.65
N THR A 939 -41.60 -17.27 53.48
CA THR A 939 -40.20 -16.84 53.78
C THR A 939 -40.17 -15.45 54.43
N ALA A 940 -40.51 -15.36 55.72
CA ALA A 940 -40.11 -14.22 56.53
C ALA A 940 -39.92 -14.65 58.00
N VAL A 941 -38.77 -14.31 58.58
CA VAL A 941 -38.49 -14.47 60.00
C VAL A 941 -39.33 -13.47 60.78
N VAL A 942 -40.14 -13.94 61.73
CA VAL A 942 -40.97 -13.10 62.61
C VAL A 942 -40.39 -13.15 64.02
N SER A 943 -40.05 -12.00 64.59
CA SER A 943 -39.64 -11.86 65.99
C SER A 943 -40.83 -11.39 66.83
N ILE A 944 -41.20 -12.16 67.86
CA ILE A 944 -42.21 -11.76 68.85
C ILE A 944 -41.47 -11.51 70.17
N LYS A 945 -41.64 -10.33 70.76
CA LYS A 945 -41.23 -10.05 72.14
C LYS A 945 -42.30 -10.62 73.07
N SER A 946 -41.93 -11.51 73.98
CA SER A 946 -42.80 -11.82 75.11
C SER A 946 -42.06 -11.69 76.43
N ASP A 947 -42.63 -10.83 77.28
CA ASP A 947 -42.35 -10.74 78.70
C ASP A 947 -42.77 -12.04 79.40
N LYS A 948 -41.89 -12.52 80.28
CA LYS A 948 -42.12 -13.46 81.42
C LYS A 948 -42.47 -14.94 81.13
N LYS A 949 -41.46 -15.81 81.42
CA LYS A 949 -41.44 -17.20 82.02
C LYS A 949 -42.60 -18.18 81.69
N ARG A 950 -42.38 -19.45 81.27
CA ARG A 950 -41.59 -20.52 81.96
C ARG A 950 -41.47 -21.89 81.18
N LYS A 951 -40.24 -22.47 81.16
CA LYS A 951 -39.77 -23.91 81.25
C LYS A 951 -40.27 -25.02 80.28
N TRP A 952 -39.43 -25.72 79.45
CA TRP A 952 -38.95 -27.16 79.54
C TRP A 952 -39.08 -28.24 78.37
N GLU A 953 -37.93 -28.94 78.07
CA GLU A 953 -37.55 -30.21 77.32
C GLU A 953 -38.23 -30.62 76.00
N GLY A 954 -37.65 -31.28 74.99
CA GLY A 954 -36.42 -32.08 74.73
C GLY A 954 -36.82 -33.09 73.60
N GLY A 955 -36.17 -33.14 72.42
CA GLY A 955 -35.07 -34.04 72.09
C GLY A 955 -35.48 -35.25 71.21
N ASN A 956 -34.90 -35.35 70.00
CA ASN A 956 -34.63 -36.57 69.18
C ASN A 956 -35.84 -37.42 68.69
N ALA A 957 -35.82 -38.23 67.63
CA ALA A 957 -34.84 -38.70 66.63
C ALA A 957 -35.67 -39.35 65.47
N ILE A 958 -35.32 -39.12 64.21
CA ILE A 958 -34.70 -40.07 63.25
C ILE A 958 -35.65 -41.08 62.55
N ALA A 959 -35.65 -40.94 61.21
CA ALA A 959 -35.87 -41.94 60.12
C ALA A 959 -37.28 -42.56 60.00
N SER A 960 -37.80 -42.91 58.83
CA SER A 960 -37.21 -43.28 57.54
C SER A 960 -38.27 -43.25 56.42
N ASN A 961 -37.78 -43.15 55.18
CA ASN A 961 -38.32 -43.67 53.91
C ASN A 961 -39.40 -42.89 53.13
N GLY A 962 -39.08 -42.64 51.85
CA GLY A 962 -40.08 -42.67 50.76
C GLY A 962 -39.95 -41.68 49.60
N ALA A 963 -39.02 -41.94 48.66
CA ALA A 963 -39.16 -41.68 47.19
C ALA A 963 -39.41 -40.21 46.68
N PRO A 964 -39.43 -39.93 45.36
CA PRO A 964 -38.34 -39.19 44.71
C PRO A 964 -38.78 -37.89 43.97
N GLN A 965 -37.83 -37.00 43.64
CA GLN A 965 -37.65 -36.35 42.31
C GLN A 965 -36.78 -35.07 42.34
N HIS A 966 -35.93 -34.95 41.31
CA HIS A 966 -35.43 -33.76 40.62
C HIS A 966 -34.97 -32.50 41.38
N GLY A 967 -33.74 -32.06 41.07
CA GLY A 967 -33.51 -30.65 40.74
C GLY A 967 -32.23 -30.00 41.27
N LYS A 968 -31.29 -29.79 40.34
CA LYS A 968 -30.48 -28.57 40.16
C LYS A 968 -29.47 -28.13 41.25
N LEU A 969 -28.21 -28.22 40.79
CA LEU A 969 -27.26 -27.11 40.55
C LEU A 969 -26.62 -26.36 41.74
N LYS A 970 -25.28 -26.31 41.60
CA LYS A 970 -24.37 -25.16 41.78
C LYS A 970 -24.13 -24.73 43.24
N LYS A 971 -22.96 -24.26 43.66
CA LYS A 971 -21.57 -24.09 43.18
C LYS A 971 -21.02 -23.02 44.15
N LYS A 972 -19.78 -23.20 44.60
CA LYS A 972 -18.74 -22.16 44.75
C LYS A 972 -19.00 -20.89 45.59
N GLU A 973 -18.14 -20.80 46.60
CA GLU A 973 -17.11 -19.76 46.79
C GLU A 973 -17.53 -18.28 46.84
N MET A 974 -17.13 -17.68 47.97
CA MET A 974 -16.61 -16.31 48.15
C MET A 974 -16.54 -15.42 46.90
N GLN A 975 -17.01 -14.18 47.04
CA GLN A 975 -16.31 -13.05 46.43
C GLN A 975 -15.07 -12.68 47.25
N HIS A 976 -13.94 -12.61 46.55
CA HIS A 976 -12.77 -11.79 46.86
C HIS A 976 -13.19 -10.41 47.42
N GLY A 977 -12.56 -9.86 48.45
CA GLY A 977 -11.14 -9.55 48.49
C GLY A 977 -10.87 -8.20 47.82
N LYS A 978 -10.43 -7.19 48.57
CA LYS A 978 -9.65 -6.06 48.03
C LYS A 978 -8.55 -5.67 49.00
N PHE A 979 -7.31 -5.80 48.55
CA PHE A 979 -6.11 -5.26 49.18
C PHE A 979 -5.81 -3.86 48.61
N LYS A 980 -5.59 -2.90 49.52
CA LYS A 980 -4.56 -1.83 49.57
C LYS A 980 -4.03 -1.21 48.25
N LYS A 981 -3.89 0.13 48.21
CA LYS A 981 -2.75 0.95 48.74
C LYS A 981 -2.92 2.46 48.44
N ASN A 982 -2.60 3.31 49.44
CA ASN A 982 -1.84 4.59 49.47
C ASN A 982 -1.68 5.44 48.19
N LYS A 983 -1.68 6.79 48.18
CA LYS A 983 -1.25 7.87 49.10
C LYS A 983 -1.97 9.16 48.60
N ASP A 984 -2.35 10.14 49.42
CA ASP A 984 -1.52 11.32 49.68
C ASP A 984 -2.04 12.13 50.88
N LYS A 985 -1.09 12.62 51.69
CA LYS A 985 -1.31 13.60 52.76
C LYS A 985 -0.84 14.96 52.28
N HIS A 986 -1.62 16.00 52.50
CA HIS A 986 -1.10 17.30 52.93
C HIS A 986 -2.12 18.02 53.81
N GLY A 987 -1.73 18.26 55.06
CA GLY A 987 -2.41 19.13 56.00
C GLY A 987 -1.88 20.56 55.90
N LYS A 988 -2.77 21.52 56.17
CA LYS A 988 -2.47 22.94 56.37
C LYS A 988 -1.68 23.17 57.65
N PHE A 989 -0.65 24.01 57.59
CA PHE A 989 -0.23 24.94 58.64
C PHE A 989 0.37 26.20 57.97
N GLY A 990 0.03 27.38 58.47
CA GLY A 990 0.43 28.66 57.90
C GLY A 990 1.64 29.31 58.58
N LYS A 991 2.24 30.31 57.92
CA LYS A 991 2.58 31.65 58.46
C LYS A 991 3.36 32.45 57.41
N LYS A 992 3.14 33.76 57.46
CA LYS A 992 3.82 34.84 56.73
C LYS A 992 5.34 34.86 57.02
N ALA A 993 6.13 35.14 55.99
CA ALA A 993 7.14 36.21 55.89
C ALA A 993 7.55 36.32 54.42
#